data_AF-E4YP27-F1
#
_entry.id   AF-E4YP27-F1
#
_cell.length_a   1.000
_cell.length_b   1.000
_cell.length_c   1.000
_cell.angle_alpha   90.00
_cell.angle_beta   90.00
_cell.angle_gamma   90.00
#
_symmetry.space_group_name_H-M   'P 1'
#
loop_
_entity.id
_entity.type
_entity.pdbx_description
1 polymer ?
#
loop_
_entity_poly.entity_id
_entity_poly.type
_entity_poly.pdbx_seq_one_letter_code
_entity_poly.pdbx_strand_id
1 'polypeptide(L)'
;MSIKLALLDEWMKNFFPKLERESTRTEKCRLIASVERQEFEDDENAVKWRFCKFVGNKGILFDKHQYQLEEFEATSFQKRILRQNPKLKDVLIGRREIRPELGEWKLTNELTIISEGGEAIVFSEKFEETLMAVRVAVFDPFLFTKQCDTQHIKWNATIISDFEKALDKKHDEGFVVPIHENLIRNIVNIEIYEKGDDKIEDCFGWITIMEKCDCDLRKKLKNDNPTLKERKNIATGISAGFNYLEKIGINHHDKKLSNFLLIRGVVKICDFGVVTCNSERKSYSRIMHGYVRSGSKFRNQSTLSAGTPGFTGNEYFTFLFCEWKTAWTLMYLPINEKQRKYIDTIVKDCGVQNIHDEAHVISSIKKVISLENQPIELISDRNLIKTRNMSCNKDVMTRHGSVLDQKSSNLCVPISVTKLLRFAIEKDLGFDVTKNNFTMEQILTTLTMVVYPRSLAGMNLNPDKKEQEFQENDVETLLKRICEKTYLMESGWEIVRNLGSQKPTKSICKFEKVLLNENFIFTRPLTVTGFILFPNKIEPTVHQMTLVRIDNGEYVLENNQITEDFPAVIRIEQTRPYYESYELVDSLCNQTGNNIYVDGNMKMRLVNHNRLVKTVGLMRTNRFYLFPTAYYLTLTKI
;
A
#
# COMPACT_ATOMS: atom_id res chain seq x y z
N MET A 1 -19.84 -1.76 32.50
CA MET A 1 -20.89 -1.13 31.67
C MET A 1 -21.63 -2.23 30.96
N SER A 2 -22.96 -2.29 31.07
CA SER A 2 -23.80 -3.28 30.42
C SER A 2 -24.70 -2.55 29.43
N ILE A 3 -24.35 -2.58 28.14
CA ILE A 3 -25.23 -2.10 27.07
C ILE A 3 -26.31 -3.16 26.92
N LYS A 4 -27.58 -2.81 27.15
CA LYS A 4 -28.71 -3.75 26.94
C LYS A 4 -29.06 -3.82 25.44
N LEU A 5 -29.38 -5.02 24.94
CA LEU A 5 -29.77 -5.24 23.54
C LEU A 5 -30.91 -4.31 23.06
N ALA A 6 -31.92 -4.07 23.90
CA ALA A 6 -33.04 -3.18 23.55
C ALA A 6 -32.61 -1.72 23.31
N LEU A 7 -31.65 -1.22 24.09
CA LEU A 7 -31.10 0.13 23.92
C LEU A 7 -30.22 0.23 22.67
N LEU A 8 -29.56 -0.88 22.32
CA LEU A 8 -28.74 -0.94 21.11
C LEU A 8 -29.60 -0.89 19.84
N ASP A 9 -30.75 -1.54 19.84
CA ASP A 9 -31.66 -1.58 18.70
C ASP A 9 -32.28 -0.20 18.41
N GLU A 10 -32.62 0.53 19.48
CA GLU A 10 -33.05 1.94 19.39
C GLU A 10 -31.91 2.86 18.93
N TRP A 11 -30.71 2.68 19.49
CA TRP A 11 -29.52 3.42 19.06
C TRP A 11 -29.23 3.18 17.57
N MET A 12 -29.30 1.94 17.09
CA MET A 12 -29.09 1.60 15.68
C MET A 12 -30.08 2.33 14.76
N LYS A 13 -31.37 2.39 15.13
CA LYS A 13 -32.39 3.13 14.35
C LYS A 13 -32.09 4.63 14.26
N ASN A 14 -31.46 5.20 15.28
CA ASN A 14 -31.06 6.61 15.31
C ASN A 14 -29.70 6.87 14.66
N PHE A 15 -28.77 5.92 14.74
CA PHE A 15 -27.40 6.04 14.24
C PHE A 15 -27.31 5.76 12.74
N PHE A 16 -28.00 4.71 12.27
CA PHE A 16 -27.95 4.26 10.88
C PHE A 16 -28.30 5.37 9.87
N PRO A 17 -29.33 6.21 10.07
CA PRO A 17 -29.66 7.30 9.15
C PRO A 17 -28.59 8.41 9.07
N LYS A 18 -27.67 8.50 10.04
CA LYS A 18 -26.57 9.47 10.03
C LYS A 18 -25.41 9.04 9.13
N LEU A 19 -25.40 7.76 8.75
CA LEU A 19 -24.42 7.16 7.86
C LEU A 19 -24.96 7.23 6.43
N GLU A 20 -24.69 8.34 5.73
CA GLU A 20 -24.93 8.47 4.29
C GLU A 20 -23.61 8.53 3.55
N ARG A 21 -23.52 7.84 2.41
CA ARG A 21 -22.39 7.98 1.48
C ARG A 21 -22.80 7.82 0.03
N GLU A 22 -21.92 8.24 -0.86
CA GLU A 22 -22.00 7.94 -2.27
C GLU A 22 -21.26 6.64 -2.62
N SER A 23 -21.57 6.08 -3.78
CA SER A 23 -20.78 5.02 -4.39
C SER A 23 -20.66 5.25 -5.89
N THR A 24 -19.46 5.01 -6.40
CA THR A 24 -19.11 5.03 -7.82
C THR A 24 -19.12 3.64 -8.44
N ARG A 25 -19.30 2.61 -7.60
CA ARG A 25 -19.34 1.21 -8.03
C ARG A 25 -20.70 0.88 -8.66
N THR A 26 -20.69 -0.14 -9.51
CA THR A 26 -21.89 -0.61 -10.24
C THR A 26 -22.43 -1.90 -9.64
N GLU A 27 -23.62 -2.33 -10.03
CA GLU A 27 -24.16 -3.65 -9.67
C GLU A 27 -23.21 -4.81 -10.04
N LYS A 28 -22.46 -4.69 -11.14
CA LYS A 28 -21.40 -5.65 -11.49
C LYS A 28 -20.30 -5.68 -10.42
N CYS A 29 -19.86 -4.52 -9.95
CA CYS A 29 -18.86 -4.41 -8.87
C CYS A 29 -19.38 -5.01 -7.57
N ARG A 30 -20.66 -4.77 -7.27
CA ARG A 30 -21.37 -5.31 -6.11
C ARG A 30 -21.42 -6.84 -6.13
N LEU A 31 -21.74 -7.43 -7.29
CA LEU A 31 -21.75 -8.88 -7.50
C LEU A 31 -20.35 -9.49 -7.32
N ILE A 32 -19.31 -8.89 -7.91
CA ILE A 32 -17.92 -9.34 -7.73
C ILE A 32 -17.51 -9.27 -6.25
N ALA A 33 -17.86 -8.19 -5.55
CA ALA A 33 -17.55 -8.03 -4.13
C ALA A 33 -18.26 -9.06 -3.24
N SER A 34 -19.47 -9.50 -3.61
CA SER A 34 -20.16 -10.60 -2.92
C SER A 34 -19.41 -11.92 -3.07
N VAL A 35 -18.92 -12.24 -4.28
CA VAL A 35 -18.08 -13.45 -4.51
C VAL A 35 -16.78 -13.41 -3.68
N GLU A 36 -16.17 -12.24 -3.50
CA GLU A 36 -14.97 -12.08 -2.65
C GLU A 36 -15.21 -12.38 -1.16
N ARG A 37 -16.47 -12.27 -0.70
CA ARG A 37 -16.86 -12.56 0.69
C ARG A 37 -17.35 -13.99 0.90
N GLN A 38 -17.53 -14.74 -0.19
CA GLN A 38 -18.04 -16.09 -0.14
C GLN A 38 -17.00 -17.06 0.45
N GLU A 39 -17.51 -18.05 1.18
CA GLU A 39 -16.77 -19.24 1.56
C GLU A 39 -16.87 -20.27 0.43
N PHE A 40 -15.72 -20.73 -0.02
CA PHE A 40 -15.51 -21.73 -1.05
C PHE A 40 -15.26 -23.09 -0.40
N GLU A 41 -15.49 -24.17 -1.14
CA GLU A 41 -15.16 -25.53 -0.69
C GLU A 41 -13.64 -25.70 -0.48
N ASP A 42 -12.84 -25.09 -1.36
CA ASP A 42 -11.37 -25.02 -1.23
C ASP A 42 -10.92 -23.55 -1.09
N ASP A 43 -10.39 -23.20 0.08
CA ASP A 43 -9.86 -21.86 0.35
C ASP A 43 -8.72 -21.45 -0.60
N GLU A 44 -8.03 -22.39 -1.27
CA GLU A 44 -7.06 -22.07 -2.32
C GLU A 44 -7.71 -21.45 -3.56
N ASN A 45 -9.00 -21.73 -3.82
CA ASN A 45 -9.71 -21.13 -4.93
C ASN A 45 -9.76 -19.61 -4.80
N ALA A 46 -9.73 -19.05 -3.59
CA ALA A 46 -9.62 -17.60 -3.35
C ALA A 46 -8.38 -16.97 -4.01
N VAL A 47 -7.27 -17.73 -4.08
CA VAL A 47 -6.01 -17.32 -4.74
C VAL A 47 -6.12 -17.46 -6.25
N LYS A 48 -6.77 -18.53 -6.73
CA LYS A 48 -6.76 -18.96 -8.14
C LYS A 48 -7.80 -18.24 -8.99
N TRP A 49 -8.99 -17.95 -8.45
CA TRP A 49 -10.11 -17.46 -9.26
C TRP A 49 -9.82 -16.07 -9.86
N ARG A 50 -10.16 -15.94 -11.14
CA ARG A 50 -10.02 -14.71 -11.93
C ARG A 50 -11.30 -14.31 -12.63
N PHE A 51 -12.20 -15.26 -12.86
CA PHE A 51 -13.52 -14.99 -13.43
C PHE A 51 -14.59 -15.74 -12.65
N CYS A 52 -15.82 -15.24 -12.71
CA CYS A 52 -17.01 -15.93 -12.24
C CYS A 52 -18.13 -15.85 -13.27
N LYS A 53 -19.06 -16.80 -13.21
CA LYS A 53 -20.26 -16.85 -14.06
C LYS A 53 -21.44 -17.34 -13.23
N PHE A 54 -22.62 -16.79 -13.47
CA PHE A 54 -23.85 -17.22 -12.78
C PHE A 54 -24.82 -17.86 -13.76
N VAL A 55 -25.18 -19.12 -13.52
CA VAL A 55 -26.08 -19.92 -14.37
C VAL A 55 -27.18 -20.52 -13.49
N GLY A 56 -28.43 -20.16 -13.76
CA GLY A 56 -29.56 -20.54 -12.90
C GLY A 56 -29.40 -20.02 -11.47
N ASN A 57 -29.31 -20.94 -10.50
CA ASN A 57 -29.11 -20.64 -9.08
C ASN A 57 -27.67 -20.90 -8.60
N LYS A 58 -26.74 -21.13 -9.52
CA LYS A 58 -25.34 -21.45 -9.22
C LYS A 58 -24.40 -20.33 -9.66
N GLY A 59 -23.33 -20.14 -8.90
CA GLY A 59 -22.13 -19.44 -9.33
C GLY A 59 -21.03 -20.44 -9.69
N ILE A 60 -20.18 -20.09 -10.65
CA ILE A 60 -19.08 -20.92 -11.13
C ILE A 60 -17.82 -20.06 -11.15
N LEU A 61 -16.73 -20.55 -10.56
CA LEU A 61 -15.42 -19.89 -10.54
C LEU A 61 -14.52 -20.43 -11.65
N PHE A 62 -13.70 -19.56 -12.22
CA PHE A 62 -12.70 -19.94 -13.22
C PHE A 62 -11.33 -19.32 -12.91
N ASP A 63 -10.27 -20.02 -13.29
CA ASP A 63 -8.88 -19.56 -13.15
C ASP A 63 -8.47 -18.57 -14.26
N LYS A 64 -7.19 -18.19 -14.30
CA LYS A 64 -6.64 -17.28 -15.33
C LYS A 64 -6.70 -17.84 -16.76
N HIS A 65 -6.79 -19.16 -16.92
CA HIS A 65 -6.90 -19.87 -18.19
C HIS A 65 -8.35 -20.23 -18.54
N GLN A 66 -9.32 -19.75 -17.74
CA GLN A 66 -10.74 -20.05 -17.88
C GLN A 66 -11.09 -21.53 -17.65
N TYR A 67 -10.23 -22.27 -16.93
CA TYR A 67 -10.61 -23.58 -16.42
C TYR A 67 -11.52 -23.42 -15.20
N GLN A 68 -12.58 -24.21 -15.15
CA GLN A 68 -13.52 -24.23 -14.03
C GLN A 68 -12.80 -24.73 -12.77
N LEU A 69 -12.96 -23.99 -11.68
CA LEU A 69 -12.38 -24.30 -10.37
C LEU A 69 -13.41 -24.95 -9.45
N GLU A 70 -14.59 -24.33 -9.33
CA GLU A 70 -15.62 -24.70 -8.36
C GLU A 70 -16.99 -24.21 -8.79
N GLU A 71 -18.05 -24.90 -8.38
CA GLU A 71 -19.43 -24.41 -8.41
C GLU A 71 -19.95 -24.18 -6.99
N PHE A 72 -20.70 -23.12 -6.78
CA PHE A 72 -21.28 -22.80 -5.47
C PHE A 72 -22.76 -22.39 -5.60
N GLU A 73 -23.52 -22.50 -4.51
CA GLU A 73 -24.88 -21.99 -4.47
C GLU A 73 -24.87 -20.46 -4.44
N ALA A 74 -25.57 -19.81 -5.37
CA ALA A 74 -25.68 -18.36 -5.37
C ALA A 74 -26.48 -17.89 -4.13
N THR A 75 -25.97 -16.90 -3.41
CA THR A 75 -26.64 -16.38 -2.21
C THR A 75 -27.96 -15.68 -2.59
N SER A 76 -28.87 -15.51 -1.62
CA SER A 76 -30.12 -14.74 -1.79
C SER A 76 -29.83 -13.35 -2.40
N PHE A 77 -28.74 -12.73 -1.96
CA PHE A 77 -28.29 -11.44 -2.43
C PHE A 77 -27.81 -11.44 -3.89
N GLN A 78 -26.96 -12.40 -4.25
CA GLN A 78 -26.50 -12.55 -5.63
C GLN A 78 -27.68 -12.81 -6.57
N LYS A 79 -28.62 -13.69 -6.16
CA LYS A 79 -29.87 -13.95 -6.88
C LYS A 79 -30.68 -12.66 -7.08
N ARG A 80 -30.76 -11.78 -6.08
CA ARG A 80 -31.45 -10.48 -6.17
C ARG A 80 -30.77 -9.54 -7.17
N ILE A 81 -29.44 -9.38 -7.09
CA ILE A 81 -28.67 -8.55 -8.05
C ILE A 81 -28.93 -9.03 -9.49
N LEU A 82 -28.87 -10.35 -9.71
CA LEU A 82 -29.09 -10.95 -11.03
C LEU A 82 -30.54 -10.77 -11.53
N ARG A 83 -31.54 -10.71 -10.64
CA ARG A 83 -32.93 -10.39 -11.01
C ARG A 83 -33.08 -8.93 -11.41
N GLN A 84 -32.45 -8.02 -10.68
CA GLN A 84 -32.49 -6.57 -10.96
C GLN A 84 -31.69 -6.22 -12.21
N ASN A 85 -30.62 -6.95 -12.51
CA ASN A 85 -29.81 -6.78 -13.70
C ASN A 85 -29.55 -8.11 -14.44
N PRO A 86 -30.51 -8.56 -15.28
CA PRO A 86 -30.40 -9.81 -16.02
C PRO A 86 -29.21 -9.88 -16.99
N LYS A 87 -28.61 -8.74 -17.37
CA LYS A 87 -27.43 -8.69 -18.25
C LYS A 87 -26.17 -9.29 -17.61
N LEU A 88 -26.18 -9.51 -16.29
CA LEU A 88 -25.10 -10.16 -15.55
C LEU A 88 -25.27 -11.69 -15.47
N LYS A 89 -26.40 -12.24 -15.93
CA LYS A 89 -26.64 -13.69 -15.97
C LYS A 89 -25.95 -14.31 -17.18
N ASP A 90 -25.41 -15.50 -16.99
CA ASP A 90 -24.79 -16.32 -18.05
C ASP A 90 -23.64 -15.62 -18.82
N VAL A 91 -23.03 -14.61 -18.21
CA VAL A 91 -21.86 -13.90 -18.75
C VAL A 91 -20.64 -14.17 -17.87
N LEU A 92 -19.48 -14.35 -18.50
CA LEU A 92 -18.20 -14.45 -17.80
C LEU A 92 -17.78 -13.06 -17.30
N ILE A 93 -17.69 -12.90 -15.98
CA ILE A 93 -17.35 -11.64 -15.31
C ILE A 93 -15.94 -11.77 -14.74
N GLY A 94 -15.04 -10.86 -15.13
CA GLY A 94 -13.70 -10.81 -14.59
C GLY A 94 -13.65 -10.18 -13.20
N ARG A 95 -12.88 -10.78 -12.28
CA ARG A 95 -12.56 -10.22 -10.96
C ARG A 95 -11.98 -8.81 -11.05
N ARG A 96 -11.24 -8.52 -12.14
CA ARG A 96 -10.61 -7.21 -12.43
C ARG A 96 -11.60 -6.14 -12.91
N GLU A 97 -12.84 -6.49 -13.24
CA GLU A 97 -13.85 -5.52 -13.68
C GLU A 97 -14.46 -4.70 -12.54
N ILE A 98 -14.13 -5.01 -11.28
CA ILE A 98 -14.51 -4.18 -10.13
C ILE A 98 -13.84 -2.80 -10.26
N ARG A 99 -14.64 -1.74 -10.17
CA ARG A 99 -14.14 -0.36 -10.28
C ARG A 99 -13.63 0.16 -8.93
N PRO A 100 -12.68 1.12 -8.94
CA PRO A 100 -12.32 1.88 -7.74
C PRO A 100 -13.58 2.44 -7.07
N GLU A 101 -13.56 2.53 -5.74
CA GLU A 101 -14.56 3.32 -5.02
C GLU A 101 -13.98 4.71 -4.83
N LEU A 102 -14.74 5.74 -5.20
CA LEU A 102 -14.41 7.16 -5.02
C LEU A 102 -15.59 7.91 -4.38
N GLY A 103 -16.60 7.18 -3.89
CA GLY A 103 -17.75 7.77 -3.24
C GLY A 103 -17.39 8.40 -1.90
N GLU A 104 -17.94 9.57 -1.60
CA GLU A 104 -17.64 10.31 -0.37
C GLU A 104 -18.72 10.07 0.70
N TRP A 105 -18.32 10.16 1.97
CA TRP A 105 -19.25 10.20 3.08
C TRP A 105 -19.97 11.56 3.16
N LYS A 106 -21.28 11.54 3.37
CA LYS A 106 -22.17 12.70 3.59
C LYS A 106 -22.66 12.72 5.03
N LEU A 107 -21.72 12.86 5.95
CA LEU A 107 -22.00 12.75 7.38
C LEU A 107 -22.66 14.02 7.91
N THR A 108 -23.53 13.85 8.90
CA THR A 108 -24.10 14.97 9.65
C THR A 108 -23.05 15.56 10.60
N ASN A 109 -23.19 16.85 10.93
CA ASN A 109 -22.29 17.55 11.87
C ASN A 109 -22.31 16.98 13.30
N GLU A 110 -23.24 16.08 13.60
CA GLU A 110 -23.37 15.44 14.91
C GLU A 110 -22.31 14.37 15.15
N LEU A 111 -21.74 13.78 14.08
CA LEU A 111 -20.78 12.70 14.18
C LEU A 111 -19.36 13.24 14.31
N THR A 112 -18.66 12.84 15.38
CA THR A 112 -17.25 13.21 15.57
C THR A 112 -16.34 12.12 15.01
N ILE A 113 -15.71 12.37 13.86
CA ILE A 113 -14.79 11.43 13.22
C ILE A 113 -13.46 11.37 13.99
N ILE A 114 -13.04 10.17 14.39
CA ILE A 114 -11.72 9.89 14.96
C ILE A 114 -10.72 9.57 13.85
N SER A 115 -11.13 8.72 12.91
CA SER A 115 -10.29 8.21 11.83
C SER A 115 -11.14 7.76 10.65
N GLU A 116 -10.62 7.94 9.44
CA GLU A 116 -11.22 7.48 8.20
C GLU A 116 -10.17 6.70 7.41
N GLY A 117 -10.52 5.49 6.98
CA GLY A 117 -9.69 4.64 6.11
C GLY A 117 -10.53 4.00 5.01
N GLY A 118 -9.87 3.29 4.09
CA GLY A 118 -10.55 2.78 2.88
C GLY A 118 -11.50 1.60 3.06
N GLU A 119 -11.49 0.91 4.21
CA GLU A 119 -12.50 -0.12 4.51
C GLU A 119 -13.39 0.22 5.72
N ALA A 120 -13.05 1.26 6.50
CA ALA A 120 -13.78 1.60 7.70
C ALA A 120 -13.63 3.08 8.10
N ILE A 121 -14.66 3.62 8.73
CA ILE A 121 -14.66 4.93 9.39
C ILE A 121 -14.90 4.73 10.90
N VAL A 122 -14.27 5.55 11.73
CA VAL A 122 -14.33 5.45 13.20
C VAL A 122 -14.83 6.77 13.78
N PHE A 123 -15.88 6.68 14.60
CA PHE A 123 -16.50 7.80 15.28
C PHE A 123 -16.24 7.77 16.79
N SER A 124 -16.30 8.93 17.43
CA SER A 124 -16.39 9.08 18.88
C SER A 124 -17.85 9.27 19.26
N GLU A 125 -18.43 8.30 19.95
CA GLU A 125 -19.83 8.34 20.38
C GLU A 125 -19.93 8.29 21.91
N LYS A 126 -20.92 8.99 22.46
CA LYS A 126 -21.20 8.98 23.90
C LYS A 126 -22.30 7.96 24.18
N PHE A 127 -21.99 6.95 24.98
CA PHE A 127 -22.96 6.03 25.55
C PHE A 127 -23.06 6.32 27.04
N GLU A 128 -24.22 6.81 27.49
CA GLU A 128 -24.39 7.35 28.85
C GLU A 128 -23.33 8.41 29.18
N GLU A 129 -22.44 8.15 30.14
CA GLU A 129 -21.32 9.03 30.51
C GLU A 129 -19.96 8.60 29.92
N THR A 130 -19.92 7.53 29.12
CA THR A 130 -18.66 6.97 28.58
C THR A 130 -18.51 7.30 27.11
N LEU A 131 -17.35 7.86 26.74
CA LEU A 131 -16.94 8.03 25.35
C LEU A 131 -16.36 6.74 24.80
N MET A 132 -16.86 6.32 23.66
CA MET A 132 -16.56 5.05 23.01
C MET A 132 -16.14 5.30 21.57
N ALA A 133 -15.37 4.37 21.01
CA ALA A 133 -15.07 4.37 19.59
C ALA A 133 -16.04 3.45 18.85
N VAL A 134 -16.66 3.95 17.78
CA VAL A 134 -17.60 3.21 16.93
C VAL A 134 -16.97 3.07 15.56
N ARG A 135 -16.52 1.86 15.22
CA ARG A 135 -15.93 1.54 13.91
C ARG A 135 -17.01 0.97 12.99
N VAL A 136 -17.26 1.65 11.88
CA VAL A 136 -18.17 1.20 10.81
C VAL A 136 -17.32 0.67 9.65
N ALA A 137 -17.39 -0.64 9.38
CA ALA A 137 -16.70 -1.29 8.28
C ALA A 137 -17.70 -1.65 7.17
N VAL A 138 -17.38 -1.28 5.93
CA VAL A 138 -18.30 -1.38 4.80
C VAL A 138 -17.75 -2.34 3.75
N PHE A 139 -18.45 -3.46 3.53
CA PHE A 139 -18.02 -4.48 2.57
C PHE A 139 -18.85 -4.48 1.29
N ASP A 140 -20.15 -4.21 1.40
CA ASP A 140 -21.03 -3.96 0.27
C ASP A 140 -20.88 -2.51 -0.19
N PRO A 141 -20.54 -2.27 -1.47
CA PRO A 141 -20.35 -0.91 -1.95
C PRO A 141 -21.63 -0.07 -1.95
N PHE A 142 -22.82 -0.64 -1.75
CA PHE A 142 -24.06 0.11 -1.73
C PHE A 142 -24.59 0.33 -0.30
N LEU A 143 -23.99 -0.30 0.72
CA LEU A 143 -24.36 -0.06 2.11
C LEU A 143 -24.17 1.41 2.46
N PHE A 144 -25.19 2.03 3.07
CA PHE A 144 -25.30 3.46 3.40
C PHE A 144 -25.47 4.42 2.20
N THR A 145 -25.73 3.90 1.00
CA THR A 145 -26.10 4.74 -0.15
C THR A 145 -27.61 4.90 -0.27
N LYS A 146 -28.08 5.91 -1.02
CA LYS A 146 -29.52 6.06 -1.35
C LYS A 146 -30.09 4.91 -2.18
N GLN A 147 -29.22 4.11 -2.80
CA GLN A 147 -29.61 2.91 -3.55
C GLN A 147 -29.75 1.69 -2.63
N CYS A 148 -29.32 1.81 -1.37
CA CYS A 148 -29.53 0.79 -0.36
C CYS A 148 -30.98 0.85 0.13
N ASP A 149 -31.75 -0.21 -0.15
CA ASP A 149 -33.06 -0.35 0.46
C ASP A 149 -32.90 -0.77 1.93
N THR A 150 -33.01 0.19 2.84
CA THR A 150 -32.90 -0.02 4.28
C THR A 150 -34.02 -0.90 4.83
N GLN A 151 -35.15 -1.05 4.12
CA GLN A 151 -36.23 -1.96 4.51
C GLN A 151 -35.88 -3.43 4.25
N HIS A 152 -34.80 -3.69 3.52
CA HIS A 152 -34.30 -5.02 3.18
C HIS A 152 -33.03 -5.40 3.93
N ILE A 153 -32.70 -4.67 4.99
CA ILE A 153 -31.57 -4.97 5.87
C ILE A 153 -32.08 -5.52 7.21
N LYS A 154 -31.33 -6.45 7.78
CA LYS A 154 -31.41 -6.84 9.19
C LYS A 154 -30.02 -6.73 9.81
N TRP A 155 -29.96 -6.60 11.14
CA TRP A 155 -28.70 -6.65 11.86
C TRP A 155 -28.77 -7.65 13.01
N ASN A 156 -27.61 -8.23 13.33
CA ASN A 156 -27.42 -9.10 14.48
C ASN A 156 -26.40 -8.47 15.43
N ALA A 157 -26.72 -8.38 16.71
CA ALA A 157 -25.87 -7.75 17.70
C ALA A 157 -25.36 -8.76 18.73
N THR A 158 -24.04 -8.76 18.91
CA THR A 158 -23.32 -9.64 19.84
C THR A 158 -22.66 -8.80 20.92
N ILE A 159 -22.95 -9.07 22.19
CA ILE A 159 -22.33 -8.41 23.34
C ILE A 159 -21.16 -9.25 23.84
N ILE A 160 -19.97 -8.67 23.91
CA ILE A 160 -18.73 -9.42 24.22
C ILE A 160 -18.70 -9.95 25.66
N SER A 161 -19.43 -9.33 26.58
CA SER A 161 -19.52 -9.81 27.97
C SER A 161 -20.20 -11.16 28.12
N ASP A 162 -20.92 -11.63 27.10
CA ASP A 162 -21.67 -12.89 27.13
C ASP A 162 -20.77 -14.09 26.83
N PHE A 163 -19.47 -13.84 26.63
CA PHE A 163 -18.49 -14.82 26.23
C PHE A 163 -17.32 -14.91 27.21
N GLU A 164 -16.70 -16.07 27.25
CA GLU A 164 -15.55 -16.32 28.10
C GLU A 164 -14.23 -15.91 27.42
N LYS A 165 -13.16 -15.79 28.21
CA LYS A 165 -11.82 -15.52 27.70
C LYS A 165 -11.25 -16.76 27.01
N ALA A 166 -10.78 -16.60 25.78
CA ALA A 166 -10.01 -17.63 25.11
C ALA A 166 -8.65 -17.87 25.82
N LEU A 167 -8.34 -19.14 26.10
CA LEU A 167 -7.14 -19.53 26.86
C LEU A 167 -6.10 -20.30 26.05
N ASP A 168 -6.52 -20.99 24.98
CA ASP A 168 -5.66 -21.81 24.13
C ASP A 168 -6.23 -21.98 22.70
N LYS A 169 -5.50 -22.72 21.87
CA LYS A 169 -5.84 -23.04 20.47
C LYS A 169 -6.73 -24.28 20.30
N LYS A 170 -7.17 -24.93 21.38
CA LYS A 170 -7.94 -26.18 21.26
C LYS A 170 -9.24 -25.94 20.51
N HIS A 171 -9.70 -26.97 19.80
CA HIS A 171 -11.05 -26.97 19.27
C HIS A 171 -11.99 -27.13 20.47
N ASP A 172 -12.68 -26.06 20.82
CA ASP A 172 -13.69 -26.03 21.88
C ASP A 172 -14.95 -25.41 21.27
N GLU A 173 -16.10 -26.03 21.53
CA GLU A 173 -17.41 -25.49 21.13
C GLU A 173 -17.84 -24.31 22.01
N GLY A 174 -17.09 -24.01 23.08
CA GLY A 174 -17.32 -22.89 23.97
C GLY A 174 -17.34 -21.52 23.26
N PHE A 175 -18.27 -20.66 23.71
CA PHE A 175 -18.39 -19.28 23.30
C PHE A 175 -17.28 -18.43 23.94
N VAL A 176 -16.10 -18.40 23.32
CA VAL A 176 -14.95 -17.62 23.80
C VAL A 176 -14.55 -16.48 22.85
N VAL A 177 -13.84 -15.50 23.40
CA VAL A 177 -13.33 -14.31 22.68
C VAL A 177 -11.90 -13.94 23.12
N PRO A 178 -11.14 -13.21 22.28
CA PRO A 178 -9.85 -12.67 22.69
C PRO A 178 -10.02 -11.61 23.80
N ILE A 179 -9.50 -11.88 25.00
CA ILE A 179 -9.51 -10.92 26.13
C ILE A 179 -8.11 -10.82 26.74
N HIS A 180 -7.46 -9.68 26.52
CA HIS A 180 -6.13 -9.39 27.04
C HIS A 180 -5.94 -7.89 27.27
N GLU A 181 -5.13 -7.51 28.26
CA GLU A 181 -4.93 -6.10 28.60
C GLU A 181 -4.33 -5.29 27.44
N ASN A 182 -3.49 -5.93 26.62
CA ASN A 182 -2.85 -5.34 25.44
C ASN A 182 -3.62 -5.52 24.13
N LEU A 183 -4.86 -5.97 24.17
CA LEU A 183 -5.75 -5.98 23.01
C LEU A 183 -6.86 -4.95 23.20
N ILE A 184 -7.31 -4.34 22.11
CA ILE A 184 -8.48 -3.47 22.16
C ILE A 184 -9.69 -4.27 22.60
N ARG A 185 -10.40 -3.75 23.61
CA ARG A 185 -11.64 -4.36 24.09
C ARG A 185 -12.80 -3.96 23.21
N ASN A 186 -13.27 -4.90 22.38
CA ASN A 186 -14.58 -4.81 21.76
C ASN A 186 -15.66 -5.03 22.83
N ILE A 187 -16.76 -4.29 22.73
CA ILE A 187 -17.85 -4.30 23.70
C ILE A 187 -19.13 -4.82 23.04
N VAL A 188 -19.40 -4.35 21.81
CA VAL A 188 -20.49 -4.85 20.96
C VAL A 188 -19.98 -5.01 19.53
N ASN A 189 -20.42 -6.07 18.86
CA ASN A 189 -20.30 -6.22 17.42
C ASN A 189 -21.69 -6.30 16.79
N ILE A 190 -21.94 -5.55 15.72
CA ILE A 190 -23.21 -5.50 15.02
C ILE A 190 -22.97 -5.83 13.56
N GLU A 191 -23.53 -6.92 13.08
CA GLU A 191 -23.34 -7.41 11.71
C GLU A 191 -24.58 -7.12 10.88
N ILE A 192 -24.38 -6.68 9.63
CA ILE A 192 -25.45 -6.18 8.77
C ILE A 192 -25.62 -7.14 7.58
N TYR A 193 -26.85 -7.60 7.37
CA TYR A 193 -27.21 -8.60 6.37
C TYR A 193 -28.43 -8.18 5.55
N GLU A 194 -28.66 -8.88 4.44
CA GLU A 194 -29.96 -8.85 3.78
C GLU A 194 -31.02 -9.52 4.65
N LYS A 195 -32.24 -8.97 4.69
CA LYS A 195 -33.36 -9.50 5.47
C LYS A 195 -33.66 -10.98 5.14
N GLY A 196 -33.57 -11.35 3.86
CA GLY A 196 -33.76 -12.72 3.36
C GLY A 196 -32.52 -13.63 3.40
N ASP A 197 -31.43 -13.19 4.05
CA ASP A 197 -30.25 -14.03 4.30
C ASP A 197 -30.41 -14.75 5.65
N ASP A 198 -31.22 -15.81 5.67
CA ASP A 198 -31.48 -16.58 6.90
C ASP A 198 -30.31 -17.46 7.34
N LYS A 199 -29.40 -17.75 6.40
CA LYS A 199 -28.20 -18.55 6.65
C LYS A 199 -27.00 -17.70 7.08
N ILE A 200 -27.10 -16.36 7.03
CA ILE A 200 -26.05 -15.43 7.45
C ILE A 200 -24.78 -15.64 6.59
N GLU A 201 -24.98 -15.78 5.28
CA GLU A 201 -23.94 -16.15 4.31
C GLU A 201 -23.18 -14.93 3.76
N ASP A 202 -23.80 -13.76 3.65
CA ASP A 202 -23.21 -12.56 3.02
C ASP A 202 -23.35 -11.31 3.90
N CYS A 203 -22.33 -11.06 4.72
CA CYS A 203 -22.24 -9.86 5.55
C CYS A 203 -21.92 -8.62 4.70
N PHE A 204 -22.80 -7.61 4.73
CA PHE A 204 -22.62 -6.35 3.99
C PHE A 204 -21.68 -5.37 4.68
N GLY A 205 -21.53 -5.51 5.97
CA GLY A 205 -20.73 -4.62 6.80
C GLY A 205 -20.97 -4.92 8.26
N TRP A 206 -20.14 -4.34 9.12
CA TRP A 206 -20.35 -4.43 10.55
C TRP A 206 -20.00 -3.14 11.26
N ILE A 207 -20.52 -2.99 12.46
CA ILE A 207 -20.26 -1.89 13.38
C ILE A 207 -19.71 -2.49 14.66
N THR A 208 -18.51 -2.05 15.07
CA THR A 208 -17.87 -2.49 16.31
C THR A 208 -17.79 -1.32 17.28
N ILE A 209 -18.39 -1.49 18.45
CA ILE A 209 -18.29 -0.53 19.57
C ILE A 209 -17.16 -1.02 20.48
N MET A 210 -16.15 -0.17 20.70
CA MET A 210 -14.93 -0.52 21.44
C MET A 210 -14.52 0.59 22.40
N GLU A 211 -13.62 0.26 23.33
CA GLU A 211 -13.00 1.26 24.22
C GLU A 211 -12.33 2.37 23.40
N LYS A 212 -12.49 3.63 23.82
CA LYS A 212 -11.86 4.77 23.14
C LYS A 212 -10.44 4.97 23.67
N CYS A 213 -9.49 5.08 22.75
CA CYS A 213 -8.08 5.32 23.04
C CYS A 213 -7.69 6.81 22.94
N ASP A 214 -6.59 7.17 23.60
CA ASP A 214 -6.06 8.54 23.63
C ASP A 214 -5.43 8.92 22.28
N CYS A 215 -4.58 8.05 21.75
CA CYS A 215 -3.93 8.21 20.45
C CYS A 215 -3.39 6.88 19.91
N ASP A 216 -2.95 6.89 18.65
CA ASP A 216 -2.15 5.82 18.06
C ASP A 216 -0.64 6.02 18.34
N LEU A 217 0.10 4.91 18.39
CA LEU A 217 1.53 4.90 18.71
C LEU A 217 2.34 5.69 17.68
N ARG A 218 1.89 5.74 16.43
CA ARG A 218 2.55 6.56 15.40
C ARG A 218 2.54 8.04 15.77
N LYS A 219 1.38 8.59 16.13
CA LYS A 219 1.28 9.99 16.60
C LYS A 219 2.13 10.21 17.85
N LYS A 220 2.09 9.28 18.81
CA LYS A 220 2.90 9.37 20.04
C LYS A 220 4.39 9.46 19.72
N LEU A 221 4.92 8.56 18.90
CA LEU A 221 6.34 8.51 18.56
C LEU A 221 6.79 9.72 17.73
N LYS A 222 5.91 10.27 16.90
CA LYS A 222 6.22 11.40 16.02
C LYS A 222 6.16 12.76 16.73
N ASN A 223 5.23 12.95 17.66
CA ASN A 223 4.91 14.27 18.21
C ASN A 223 5.27 14.42 19.69
N ASP A 224 5.21 13.33 20.47
CA ASP A 224 5.24 13.41 21.94
C ASP A 224 6.57 12.95 22.55
N ASN A 225 7.48 12.41 21.72
CA ASN A 225 8.81 11.92 22.13
C ASN A 225 8.79 11.12 23.45
N PRO A 226 8.11 9.95 23.49
CA PRO A 226 7.97 9.18 24.72
C PRO A 226 9.32 8.76 25.28
N THR A 227 9.39 8.68 26.61
CA THR A 227 10.58 8.27 27.36
C THR A 227 10.97 6.83 27.03
N LEU A 228 12.23 6.47 27.29
CA LEU A 228 12.70 5.10 27.07
C LEU A 228 11.90 4.08 27.90
N LYS A 229 11.51 4.42 29.13
CA LYS A 229 10.71 3.54 30.00
C LYS A 229 9.34 3.27 29.38
N GLU A 230 8.67 4.30 28.86
CA GLU A 230 7.39 4.13 28.16
C GLU A 230 7.56 3.27 26.90
N ARG A 231 8.60 3.52 26.10
CA ARG A 231 8.91 2.72 24.90
C ARG A 231 9.12 1.24 25.23
N LYS A 232 9.86 0.92 26.31
CA LYS A 232 10.03 -0.46 26.80
C LYS A 232 8.71 -1.08 27.23
N ASN A 233 7.89 -0.37 28.00
CA ASN A 233 6.57 -0.86 28.42
C ASN A 233 5.65 -1.15 27.24
N ILE A 234 5.64 -0.26 26.23
CA ILE A 234 4.88 -0.44 25.00
C ILE A 234 5.39 -1.67 24.23
N ALA A 235 6.71 -1.81 24.05
CA ALA A 235 7.29 -2.96 23.35
C ALA A 235 6.93 -4.29 24.03
N THR A 236 7.07 -4.36 25.37
CA THR A 236 6.69 -5.53 26.15
C THR A 236 5.19 -5.83 26.03
N GLY A 237 4.33 -4.81 26.07
CA GLY A 237 2.88 -4.98 25.92
C GLY A 237 2.48 -5.46 24.52
N ILE A 238 3.14 -4.98 23.47
CA ILE A 238 2.92 -5.47 22.09
C ILE A 238 3.31 -6.95 21.99
N SER A 239 4.48 -7.32 22.52
CA SER A 239 4.95 -8.71 22.54
C SER A 239 3.98 -9.63 23.32
N ALA A 240 3.54 -9.20 24.50
CA ALA A 240 2.56 -9.94 25.31
C ALA A 240 1.22 -10.13 24.56
N GLY A 241 0.73 -9.08 23.89
CA GLY A 241 -0.48 -9.15 23.07
C GLY A 241 -0.37 -10.13 21.90
N PHE A 242 0.73 -10.10 21.14
CA PHE A 242 0.93 -11.05 20.04
C PHE A 242 1.13 -12.49 20.52
N ASN A 243 1.89 -12.70 21.61
CA ASN A 243 2.06 -14.03 22.21
C ASN A 243 0.71 -14.60 22.66
N TYR A 244 -0.17 -13.76 23.21
CA TYR A 244 -1.52 -14.16 23.57
C TYR A 244 -2.36 -14.53 22.32
N LEU A 245 -2.32 -13.72 21.26
CA LEU A 245 -3.04 -14.01 20.01
C LEU A 245 -2.58 -15.33 19.39
N GLU A 246 -1.27 -15.56 19.31
CA GLU A 246 -0.70 -16.81 18.80
C GLU A 246 -1.15 -18.02 19.65
N LYS A 247 -1.14 -17.87 20.98
CA LYS A 247 -1.59 -18.92 21.91
C LYS A 247 -3.04 -19.36 21.66
N ILE A 248 -3.92 -18.42 21.28
CA ILE A 248 -5.33 -18.70 20.98
C ILE A 248 -5.60 -19.01 19.50
N GLY A 249 -4.55 -19.11 18.68
CA GLY A 249 -4.64 -19.48 17.26
C GLY A 249 -4.94 -18.34 16.30
N ILE A 250 -4.71 -17.07 16.68
CA ILE A 250 -4.89 -15.91 15.81
C ILE A 250 -3.53 -15.32 15.45
N ASN A 251 -3.22 -15.24 14.16
CA ASN A 251 -2.03 -14.53 13.68
C ASN A 251 -2.43 -13.21 13.02
N HIS A 252 -1.86 -12.12 13.52
CA HIS A 252 -2.14 -10.77 13.03
C HIS A 252 -1.13 -10.36 11.95
N HIS A 253 -1.62 -10.05 10.74
CA HIS A 253 -0.76 -9.78 9.57
C HIS A 253 -0.59 -8.29 9.25
N ASP A 254 -1.35 -7.40 9.89
CA ASP A 254 -1.24 -5.94 9.68
C ASP A 254 -0.55 -5.24 10.88
N LYS A 255 0.70 -5.63 11.15
CA LYS A 255 1.49 -5.10 12.28
C LYS A 255 2.07 -3.73 11.94
N LYS A 256 1.47 -2.66 12.44
CA LYS A 256 1.91 -1.29 12.18
C LYS A 256 1.59 -0.34 13.33
N LEU A 257 2.35 0.75 13.40
CA LEU A 257 2.23 1.75 14.48
C LEU A 257 0.83 2.38 14.60
N SER A 258 0.05 2.44 13.51
CA SER A 258 -1.33 2.94 13.52
C SER A 258 -2.35 1.95 14.11
N ASN A 259 -1.99 0.67 14.20
CA ASN A 259 -2.81 -0.39 14.79
C ASN A 259 -2.42 -0.68 16.26
N PHE A 260 -1.51 0.11 16.82
CA PHE A 260 -1.15 0.09 18.23
C PHE A 260 -1.68 1.35 18.89
N LEU A 261 -2.80 1.26 19.58
CA LEU A 261 -3.43 2.38 20.27
C LEU A 261 -2.92 2.46 21.71
N LEU A 262 -3.08 3.62 22.35
CA LEU A 262 -2.64 3.87 23.72
C LEU A 262 -3.81 4.32 24.59
N ILE A 263 -3.93 3.71 25.78
CA ILE A 263 -4.84 4.12 26.85
C ILE A 263 -4.03 4.28 28.12
N ARG A 264 -3.85 5.52 28.59
CA ARG A 264 -3.08 5.83 29.82
C ARG A 264 -1.69 5.18 29.83
N GLY A 265 -1.03 5.15 28.67
CA GLY A 265 0.30 4.55 28.48
C GLY A 265 0.33 3.04 28.28
N VAL A 266 -0.82 2.34 28.36
CA VAL A 266 -0.93 0.92 28.04
C VAL A 266 -1.25 0.77 26.55
N VAL A 267 -0.48 -0.07 25.86
CA VAL A 267 -0.70 -0.37 24.44
C VAL A 267 -1.85 -1.33 24.22
N LYS A 268 -2.62 -1.10 23.16
CA LYS A 268 -3.78 -1.87 22.71
C LYS A 268 -3.64 -2.19 21.23
N ILE A 269 -3.44 -3.46 20.90
CA ILE A 269 -3.43 -3.93 19.51
C ILE A 269 -4.88 -3.93 19.00
N CYS A 270 -5.09 -3.32 17.84
CA CYS A 270 -6.38 -3.25 17.17
C CYS A 270 -6.29 -3.65 15.70
N ASP A 271 -7.45 -3.61 15.04
CA ASP A 271 -7.63 -3.88 13.61
C ASP A 271 -7.35 -5.32 13.13
N PHE A 272 -8.25 -6.22 13.52
CA PHE A 272 -8.23 -7.63 13.11
C PHE A 272 -8.76 -7.88 11.69
N GLY A 273 -8.79 -6.85 10.82
CA GLY A 273 -9.29 -7.00 9.44
C GLY A 273 -8.47 -7.96 8.57
N VAL A 274 -7.21 -8.22 8.94
CA VAL A 274 -6.26 -9.08 8.22
C VAL A 274 -5.57 -10.01 9.22
N VAL A 275 -6.27 -11.08 9.58
CA VAL A 275 -5.79 -12.14 10.47
C VAL A 275 -6.00 -13.49 9.84
N THR A 276 -5.14 -14.46 10.16
CA THR A 276 -5.43 -15.88 9.93
C THR A 276 -5.83 -16.52 11.25
N CYS A 277 -6.86 -17.35 11.19
CA CYS A 277 -7.36 -18.10 12.32
C CYS A 277 -7.01 -19.58 12.13
N ASN A 278 -6.03 -20.06 12.91
CA ASN A 278 -5.61 -21.45 12.92
C ASN A 278 -6.42 -22.30 13.90
N SER A 279 -7.33 -21.68 14.65
CA SER A 279 -8.33 -22.39 15.45
C SER A 279 -9.61 -22.52 14.63
N GLU A 280 -10.12 -23.72 14.41
CA GLU A 280 -11.40 -23.96 13.70
C GLU A 280 -12.64 -23.56 14.56
N ARG A 281 -12.45 -22.66 15.54
CA ARG A 281 -13.49 -22.24 16.49
C ARG A 281 -14.58 -21.45 15.77
N LYS A 282 -15.81 -21.95 15.83
CA LYS A 282 -17.01 -21.28 15.29
C LYS A 282 -17.30 -19.95 15.99
N SER A 283 -16.91 -19.78 17.25
CA SER A 283 -17.09 -18.51 17.97
C SER A 283 -16.39 -17.35 17.25
N TYR A 284 -15.20 -17.58 16.68
CA TYR A 284 -14.46 -16.56 15.94
C TYR A 284 -15.03 -16.32 14.54
N SER A 285 -15.48 -17.37 13.84
CA SER A 285 -15.85 -17.30 12.41
C SER A 285 -17.33 -17.12 12.11
N ARG A 286 -18.25 -17.36 13.07
CA ARG A 286 -19.71 -17.31 12.87
C ARG A 286 -20.47 -16.40 13.84
N ILE A 287 -19.84 -15.99 14.94
CA ILE A 287 -20.49 -15.20 16.01
C ILE A 287 -19.74 -13.89 16.30
N MET A 288 -18.46 -13.81 15.88
CA MET A 288 -17.57 -12.68 16.14
C MET A 288 -16.87 -12.16 14.88
N HIS A 289 -17.62 -11.75 13.86
CA HIS A 289 -16.98 -11.19 12.67
C HIS A 289 -16.14 -9.93 12.96
N GLY A 290 -16.33 -9.26 14.10
CA GLY A 290 -15.46 -8.17 14.56
C GLY A 290 -13.99 -8.54 14.81
N TYR A 291 -13.64 -9.84 14.77
CA TYR A 291 -12.26 -10.33 14.88
C TYR A 291 -11.81 -11.18 13.67
N VAL A 292 -12.68 -12.01 13.05
CA VAL A 292 -12.31 -12.86 11.90
C VAL A 292 -13.42 -12.86 10.84
N ARG A 293 -13.06 -12.60 9.57
CA ARG A 293 -13.99 -12.65 8.43
C ARG A 293 -14.17 -14.10 7.94
N SER A 294 -15.39 -14.50 7.57
CA SER A 294 -15.71 -15.88 7.17
C SER A 294 -15.27 -16.25 5.75
N GLY A 295 -15.30 -15.33 4.79
CA GLY A 295 -15.04 -15.64 3.38
C GLY A 295 -13.65 -16.24 3.14
N SER A 296 -13.51 -17.11 2.14
CA SER A 296 -12.27 -17.86 1.85
C SER A 296 -11.07 -16.95 1.60
N LYS A 297 -11.30 -15.74 1.07
CA LYS A 297 -10.28 -14.69 0.94
C LYS A 297 -9.59 -14.38 2.28
N PHE A 298 -10.29 -14.49 3.39
CA PHE A 298 -9.78 -14.14 4.71
C PHE A 298 -9.22 -15.34 5.49
N ARG A 299 -9.48 -16.56 5.01
CA ARG A 299 -8.93 -17.79 5.58
C ARG A 299 -7.59 -18.19 4.96
N ASN A 300 -7.36 -17.81 3.70
CA ASN A 300 -6.09 -18.09 3.03
C ASN A 300 -5.07 -16.96 3.23
N GLN A 301 -3.91 -17.28 3.83
CA GLN A 301 -2.83 -16.30 4.03
C GLN A 301 -2.36 -15.65 2.71
N SER A 302 -2.41 -16.38 1.60
CA SER A 302 -1.94 -15.89 0.30
C SER A 302 -2.86 -14.83 -0.31
N THR A 303 -4.12 -14.73 0.14
CA THR A 303 -5.09 -13.73 -0.29
C THR A 303 -5.23 -12.55 0.66
N LEU A 304 -4.73 -12.69 1.89
CA LEU A 304 -4.62 -11.60 2.84
C LEU A 304 -3.54 -10.63 2.36
N SER A 305 -3.99 -9.50 1.82
CA SER A 305 -3.09 -8.41 1.46
C SER A 305 -3.58 -7.12 2.09
N ALA A 306 -2.87 -6.71 3.14
CA ALA A 306 -2.79 -5.34 3.59
C ALA A 306 -1.32 -5.01 3.76
N GLY A 307 -0.98 -3.74 3.65
CA GLY A 307 0.36 -3.29 3.93
C GLY A 307 0.36 -1.79 4.01
N THR A 308 1.09 -1.25 4.96
CA THR A 308 1.46 0.17 4.94
C THR A 308 2.87 0.25 4.38
N PRO A 309 3.15 1.12 3.38
CA PRO A 309 4.51 1.28 2.87
C PRO A 309 5.51 1.48 4.02
N GLY A 310 6.53 0.63 4.07
CA GLY A 310 7.56 0.64 5.10
C GLY A 310 7.21 -0.07 6.42
N PHE A 311 6.05 -0.71 6.49
CA PHE A 311 5.58 -1.53 7.61
C PHE A 311 4.99 -2.84 7.06
N THR A 312 5.86 -3.69 6.52
CA THR A 312 5.50 -4.97 5.88
C THR A 312 5.79 -6.19 6.76
N GLY A 313 6.31 -5.97 7.97
CA GLY A 313 6.67 -6.96 8.97
C GLY A 313 6.90 -6.29 10.33
N ASN A 314 8.09 -6.51 10.92
CA ASN A 314 8.42 -6.02 12.25
C ASN A 314 9.14 -4.66 12.26
N GLU A 315 9.08 -3.88 11.17
CA GLU A 315 9.78 -2.59 11.06
C GLU A 315 9.30 -1.58 12.13
N TYR A 316 8.08 -1.74 12.65
CA TYR A 316 7.56 -0.95 13.77
C TYR A 316 8.49 -0.96 15.00
N PHE A 317 9.24 -2.05 15.20
CA PHE A 317 10.16 -2.21 16.32
C PHE A 317 11.31 -1.20 16.27
N THR A 318 11.85 -0.94 15.08
CA THR A 318 12.90 0.07 14.89
C THR A 318 12.42 1.46 15.33
N PHE A 319 11.17 1.82 15.02
CA PHE A 319 10.59 3.10 15.42
C PHE A 319 10.35 3.24 16.93
N LEU A 320 10.19 2.13 17.66
CA LEU A 320 10.05 2.16 19.12
C LEU A 320 11.35 2.57 19.81
N PHE A 321 12.51 2.25 19.25
CA PHE A 321 13.80 2.45 19.91
C PHE A 321 14.75 3.44 19.21
N CYS A 322 14.32 3.98 18.07
CA CYS A 322 15.00 5.08 17.39
C CYS A 322 14.15 6.36 17.43
N GLU A 323 14.81 7.51 17.28
CA GLU A 323 14.11 8.73 16.89
C GLU A 323 13.49 8.59 15.49
N TRP A 324 12.44 9.36 15.22
CA TRP A 324 11.61 9.18 14.03
C TRP A 324 12.43 9.25 12.72
N LYS A 325 13.23 10.31 12.52
CA LYS A 325 14.10 10.45 11.33
C LYS A 325 15.24 9.44 11.30
N THR A 326 15.75 9.09 12.48
CA THR A 326 16.80 8.07 12.63
C THR A 326 16.30 6.71 12.14
N ALA A 327 15.09 6.29 12.53
CA ALA A 327 14.50 5.04 12.07
C ALA A 327 14.41 4.97 10.53
N TRP A 328 13.88 6.02 9.90
CA TRP A 328 13.81 6.11 8.43
C TRP A 328 15.20 6.04 7.79
N THR A 329 16.17 6.76 8.35
CA THR A 329 17.54 6.79 7.84
C THR A 329 18.20 5.41 7.92
N LEU A 330 18.10 4.74 9.07
CA LEU A 330 18.70 3.42 9.27
C LEU A 330 18.12 2.34 8.35
N MET A 331 16.83 2.43 8.01
CA MET A 331 16.15 1.47 7.15
C MET A 331 16.34 1.76 5.65
N TYR A 332 16.33 3.03 5.24
CA TYR A 332 16.16 3.38 3.82
C TYR A 332 17.29 4.22 3.22
N LEU A 333 18.23 4.75 4.01
CA LEU A 333 19.40 5.45 3.46
C LEU A 333 20.51 4.44 3.16
N PRO A 334 20.98 4.34 1.91
CA PRO A 334 22.20 3.60 1.59
C PRO A 334 23.39 4.17 2.34
N ILE A 335 24.22 3.30 2.90
CA ILE A 335 25.40 3.71 3.67
C ILE A 335 26.65 2.94 3.24
N ASN A 336 27.78 3.64 3.25
CA ASN A 336 29.09 3.03 3.04
C ASN A 336 29.65 2.41 4.34
N GLU A 337 30.74 1.66 4.21
CA GLU A 337 31.39 0.94 5.32
C GLU A 337 31.86 1.88 6.45
N LYS A 338 32.30 3.10 6.11
CA LYS A 338 32.73 4.10 7.10
C LYS A 338 31.54 4.60 7.92
N GLN A 339 30.43 4.90 7.26
CA GLN A 339 29.18 5.29 7.92
C GLN A 339 28.62 4.14 8.77
N ARG A 340 28.68 2.89 8.28
CA ARG A 340 28.25 1.71 9.05
C ARG A 340 29.02 1.57 10.37
N LYS A 341 30.35 1.60 10.32
CA LYS A 341 31.19 1.52 11.53
C LYS A 341 30.92 2.66 12.51
N TYR A 342 30.60 3.84 11.99
CA TYR A 342 30.23 4.98 12.81
C TYR A 342 28.88 4.79 13.51
N ILE A 343 27.86 4.35 12.77
CA ILE A 343 26.54 4.02 13.34
C ILE A 343 26.66 2.88 14.36
N ASP A 344 27.48 1.86 14.09
CA ASP A 344 27.73 0.75 15.03
C ASP A 344 28.24 1.25 16.38
N THR A 345 29.13 2.24 16.39
CA THR A 345 29.59 2.86 17.64
C THR A 345 28.43 3.51 18.39
N ILE A 346 27.59 4.28 17.72
CA ILE A 346 26.41 4.93 18.32
C ILE A 346 25.44 3.91 18.91
N VAL A 347 25.15 2.84 18.17
CA VAL A 347 24.24 1.76 18.61
C VAL A 347 24.81 1.02 19.82
N LYS A 348 26.12 0.74 19.82
CA LYS A 348 26.82 0.13 20.96
C LYS A 348 26.85 1.03 22.19
N ASP A 349 27.04 2.33 22.01
CA ASP A 349 27.00 3.32 23.10
C ASP A 349 25.60 3.41 23.73
N CYS A 350 24.55 3.10 22.96
CA CYS A 350 23.19 2.94 23.46
C CYS A 350 22.97 1.61 24.22
N GLY A 351 23.97 0.73 24.30
CA GLY A 351 23.90 -0.57 24.98
C GLY A 351 23.37 -1.72 24.12
N VAL A 352 23.24 -1.51 22.80
CA VAL A 352 22.71 -2.51 21.86
C VAL A 352 23.86 -3.18 21.12
N GLN A 353 23.93 -4.52 21.20
CA GLN A 353 24.93 -5.32 20.48
C GLN A 353 24.39 -5.81 19.15
N ASN A 354 23.13 -6.27 19.15
CA ASN A 354 22.40 -6.67 17.96
C ASN A 354 21.06 -5.94 17.94
N ILE A 355 20.88 -5.04 16.97
CA ILE A 355 19.65 -4.26 16.80
C ILE A 355 18.48 -5.08 16.23
N HIS A 356 18.76 -6.24 15.65
CA HIS A 356 17.74 -7.15 15.11
C HIS A 356 17.18 -8.12 16.17
N ASP A 357 17.82 -8.22 17.34
CA ASP A 357 17.32 -9.03 18.46
C ASP A 357 16.41 -8.17 19.34
N GLU A 358 15.10 -8.29 19.13
CA GLU A 358 14.09 -7.48 19.82
C GLU A 358 14.17 -7.63 21.35
N ALA A 359 14.37 -8.86 21.84
CA ALA A 359 14.45 -9.15 23.26
C ALA A 359 15.70 -8.52 23.88
N HIS A 360 16.85 -8.66 23.22
CA HIS A 360 18.11 -8.02 23.65
C HIS A 360 18.00 -6.51 23.65
N VAL A 361 17.41 -5.91 22.61
CA VAL A 361 17.22 -4.46 22.53
C VAL A 361 16.38 -3.98 23.72
N ILE A 362 15.22 -4.60 23.99
CA ILE A 362 14.34 -4.21 25.10
C ILE A 362 15.09 -4.27 26.44
N SER A 363 15.83 -5.35 26.71
CA SER A 363 16.53 -5.53 27.99
C SER A 363 17.71 -4.58 28.15
N SER A 364 18.50 -4.39 27.08
CA SER A 364 19.86 -3.84 27.17
C SER A 364 19.97 -2.36 26.79
N ILE A 365 19.02 -1.83 26.00
CA ILE A 365 19.08 -0.43 25.55
C ILE A 365 19.01 0.55 26.74
N LYS A 366 19.91 1.53 26.73
CA LYS A 366 20.10 2.56 27.77
C LYS A 366 19.55 3.93 27.37
N LYS A 367 19.50 4.22 26.06
CA LYS A 367 19.04 5.49 25.48
C LYS A 367 18.37 5.22 24.13
N VAL A 368 17.44 6.08 23.72
CA VAL A 368 16.86 6.04 22.36
C VAL A 368 17.97 6.33 21.35
N ILE A 369 18.03 5.53 20.28
CA ILE A 369 19.05 5.68 19.23
C ILE A 369 18.73 6.94 18.42
N SER A 370 19.69 7.85 18.34
CA SER A 370 19.58 9.10 17.60
C SER A 370 20.80 9.30 16.72
N LEU A 371 20.55 9.66 15.47
CA LEU A 371 21.55 10.19 14.54
C LEU A 371 21.42 11.72 14.38
N GLU A 372 20.60 12.37 15.20
CA GLU A 372 20.52 13.83 15.18
C GLU A 372 21.84 14.44 15.65
N ASN A 373 22.24 15.53 14.99
CA ASN A 373 23.52 16.23 15.19
C ASN A 373 24.77 15.39 14.88
N GLN A 374 24.62 14.28 14.16
CA GLN A 374 25.74 13.47 13.68
C GLN A 374 26.15 13.90 12.26
N PRO A 375 27.38 13.59 11.79
CA PRO A 375 27.85 13.90 10.44
C PRO A 375 27.26 12.94 9.38
N ILE A 376 25.99 12.55 9.55
CA ILE A 376 25.23 11.73 8.60
C ILE A 376 24.04 12.57 8.16
N GLU A 377 23.92 12.77 6.84
CA GLU A 377 22.76 13.43 6.27
C GLU A 377 21.52 12.55 6.49
N LEU A 378 20.62 13.01 7.34
CA LEU A 378 19.39 12.29 7.65
C LEU A 378 18.41 12.43 6.50
N ILE A 379 17.61 11.39 6.29
CA ILE A 379 16.46 11.51 5.40
C ILE A 379 15.54 12.59 5.95
N SER A 380 15.39 13.65 5.17
CA SER A 380 14.51 14.80 5.47
C SER A 380 13.26 14.82 4.58
N ASP A 381 13.16 13.88 3.63
CA ASP A 381 12.03 13.73 2.71
C ASP A 381 10.73 13.59 3.51
N ARG A 382 9.95 14.69 3.53
CA ARG A 382 8.67 14.75 4.23
C ARG A 382 7.70 13.69 3.71
N ASN A 383 7.82 13.26 2.45
CA ASN A 383 6.90 12.32 1.80
C ASN A 383 7.26 10.86 2.07
N LEU A 384 8.54 10.49 2.18
CA LEU A 384 8.97 9.19 2.71
C LEU A 384 8.48 8.99 4.16
N ILE A 385 8.55 10.08 4.94
CA ILE A 385 8.29 10.11 6.38
C ILE A 385 6.77 10.25 6.70
N LYS A 386 5.94 10.58 5.69
CA LYS A 386 4.48 10.74 5.79
C LYS A 386 3.70 9.44 5.57
N THR A 387 4.21 8.50 4.78
CA THR A 387 3.60 7.20 4.38
C THR A 387 2.45 6.72 5.28
N ARG A 388 1.20 7.08 4.98
CA ARG A 388 0.01 6.63 5.74
C ARG A 388 -0.52 5.31 5.19
N ASN A 389 -1.47 4.71 5.92
CA ASN A 389 -2.05 3.42 5.60
C ASN A 389 -2.46 3.37 4.12
N MET A 390 -1.95 2.39 3.39
CA MET A 390 -2.62 1.94 2.19
C MET A 390 -3.82 1.13 2.65
N SER A 391 -5.00 1.57 2.24
CA SER A 391 -6.23 0.81 2.40
C SER A 391 -6.60 0.24 1.04
N CYS A 392 -5.71 -0.55 0.47
CA CYS A 392 -6.10 -1.45 -0.60
C CYS A 392 -5.13 -2.62 -0.77
N ASN A 393 -5.74 -3.78 -0.99
CA ASN A 393 -5.13 -5.07 -1.27
C ASN A 393 -4.02 -4.95 -2.32
N LYS A 394 -2.99 -5.84 -2.29
CA LYS A 394 -2.05 -6.08 -3.42
C LYS A 394 -2.80 -5.99 -4.74
N ASP A 395 -3.96 -6.61 -4.73
CA ASP A 395 -5.01 -6.62 -5.71
C ASP A 395 -5.36 -5.26 -6.34
N VAL A 396 -5.44 -4.12 -5.66
CA VAL A 396 -5.68 -2.80 -6.30
C VAL A 396 -4.44 -2.30 -7.07
N MET A 397 -3.23 -2.66 -6.63
CA MET A 397 -2.02 -2.51 -7.45
C MET A 397 -1.96 -3.52 -8.62
N THR A 398 -2.83 -4.53 -8.64
CA THR A 398 -2.91 -5.54 -9.73
C THR A 398 -4.12 -5.39 -10.65
N ARG A 399 -5.22 -4.82 -10.14
CA ARG A 399 -6.59 -4.91 -10.69
C ARG A 399 -6.84 -3.79 -11.68
N HIS A 400 -6.13 -2.69 -11.53
CA HIS A 400 -6.31 -1.53 -12.37
C HIS A 400 -5.08 -1.34 -13.25
N GLY A 401 -5.31 -1.13 -14.55
CA GLY A 401 -4.37 -0.37 -15.37
C GLY A 401 -4.02 1.00 -14.77
N SER A 402 -4.66 1.42 -13.67
CA SER A 402 -4.34 2.62 -12.89
C SER A 402 -3.01 2.57 -12.14
N VAL A 403 -2.33 1.42 -12.03
CA VAL A 403 -0.91 1.42 -11.60
C VAL A 403 -0.02 2.12 -12.62
N LEU A 404 -0.48 2.18 -13.87
CA LEU A 404 0.09 3.01 -14.93
C LEU A 404 -0.61 4.36 -15.07
N ASP A 405 -1.69 4.63 -14.31
CA ASP A 405 -2.29 5.97 -14.27
C ASP A 405 -1.49 6.82 -13.29
N GLN A 406 -0.45 7.45 -13.83
CA GLN A 406 0.50 8.23 -13.04
C GLN A 406 -0.05 9.58 -12.60
N LYS A 407 -1.20 10.01 -13.15
CA LYS A 407 -1.83 11.31 -12.87
C LYS A 407 -2.02 11.54 -11.37
N SER A 408 -2.15 10.47 -10.59
CA SER A 408 -2.52 10.51 -9.16
C SER A 408 -1.52 9.81 -8.22
N SER A 409 -0.31 9.43 -8.66
CA SER A 409 0.59 8.60 -7.83
C SER A 409 2.10 8.82 -8.05
N ASN A 410 2.50 9.59 -9.08
CA ASN A 410 3.90 9.86 -9.46
C ASN A 410 4.78 8.59 -9.53
N LEU A 411 4.25 7.49 -10.06
CA LEU A 411 4.92 6.18 -10.16
C LEU A 411 5.92 6.05 -11.32
N CYS A 412 6.17 7.13 -12.07
CA CYS A 412 7.02 7.10 -13.26
C CYS A 412 8.42 6.52 -12.99
N VAL A 413 9.05 6.93 -11.89
CA VAL A 413 10.38 6.46 -11.48
C VAL A 413 10.41 4.97 -11.15
N PRO A 414 9.63 4.45 -10.17
CA PRO A 414 9.67 3.03 -9.85
C PRO A 414 9.17 2.14 -10.99
N ILE A 415 8.25 2.61 -11.84
CA ILE A 415 7.86 1.88 -13.06
C ILE A 415 9.05 1.73 -14.00
N SER A 416 9.75 2.83 -14.31
CA SER A 416 10.91 2.77 -15.20
C SER A 416 11.99 1.86 -14.63
N VAL A 417 12.33 2.01 -13.35
CA VAL A 417 13.35 1.19 -12.68
C VAL A 417 12.95 -0.29 -12.60
N THR A 418 11.67 -0.61 -12.45
CA THR A 418 11.19 -2.00 -12.51
C THR A 418 11.46 -2.62 -13.88
N LYS A 419 11.29 -1.87 -14.97
CA LYS A 419 11.59 -2.35 -16.34
C LYS A 419 13.08 -2.64 -16.51
N LEU A 420 13.95 -1.75 -16.01
CA LEU A 420 15.40 -1.93 -16.00
C LEU A 420 15.78 -3.22 -15.25
N LEU A 421 15.24 -3.43 -14.05
CA LEU A 421 15.46 -4.65 -13.26
C LEU A 421 14.99 -5.90 -13.97
N ARG A 422 13.77 -5.91 -14.54
CA ARG A 422 13.24 -7.08 -15.27
C ARG A 422 14.10 -7.45 -16.46
N PHE A 423 14.54 -6.47 -17.23
CA PHE A 423 15.47 -6.70 -18.33
C PHE A 423 16.78 -7.30 -17.83
N ALA A 424 17.36 -6.78 -16.75
CA ALA A 424 18.61 -7.29 -16.20
C ALA A 424 18.47 -8.72 -15.65
N ILE A 425 17.35 -9.05 -14.99
CA ILE A 425 17.06 -10.41 -14.53
C ILE A 425 16.98 -11.38 -15.71
N GLU A 426 16.26 -11.00 -16.77
CA GLU A 426 16.08 -11.85 -17.94
C GLU A 426 17.37 -12.01 -18.74
N LYS A 427 18.04 -10.90 -19.08
CA LYS A 427 19.18 -10.89 -20.00
C LYS A 427 20.52 -11.14 -19.33
N ASP A 428 20.78 -10.54 -18.17
CA ASP A 428 22.08 -10.70 -17.53
C ASP A 428 22.16 -12.03 -16.74
N LEU A 429 21.03 -12.47 -16.14
CA LEU A 429 21.00 -13.71 -15.36
C LEU A 429 20.47 -14.92 -16.14
N GLY A 430 19.73 -14.70 -17.23
CA GLY A 430 19.09 -15.78 -18.00
C GLY A 430 17.87 -16.36 -17.27
N PHE A 431 17.19 -15.57 -16.44
CA PHE A 431 16.10 -16.04 -15.58
C PHE A 431 14.73 -15.72 -16.19
N ASP A 432 13.87 -16.74 -16.33
CA ASP A 432 12.54 -16.58 -16.89
C ASP A 432 11.60 -15.84 -15.92
N VAL A 433 11.41 -14.55 -16.17
CA VAL A 433 10.53 -13.68 -15.37
C VAL A 433 9.04 -13.97 -15.61
N THR A 434 8.66 -14.71 -16.66
CA THR A 434 7.25 -14.93 -17.04
C THR A 434 6.60 -16.08 -16.28
N LYS A 435 7.39 -17.05 -15.82
CA LYS A 435 6.92 -18.24 -15.09
C LYS A 435 7.06 -18.14 -13.57
N ASN A 436 7.60 -17.03 -13.06
CA ASN A 436 8.02 -16.88 -11.67
C ASN A 436 7.41 -15.66 -10.98
N ASN A 437 7.68 -15.49 -9.68
CA ASN A 437 7.22 -14.36 -8.85
C ASN A 437 7.93 -13.01 -9.17
N PHE A 438 8.39 -12.81 -10.41
CA PHE A 438 9.15 -11.64 -10.89
C PHE A 438 8.36 -10.84 -11.94
N THR A 439 7.04 -10.80 -11.79
CA THR A 439 6.17 -9.99 -12.64
C THR A 439 6.43 -8.49 -12.42
N MET A 440 6.02 -7.66 -13.38
CA MET A 440 6.08 -6.19 -13.27
C MET A 440 5.48 -5.71 -11.94
N GLU A 441 4.32 -6.24 -11.64
CA GLU A 441 3.52 -5.90 -10.47
C GLU A 441 4.22 -6.27 -9.16
N GLN A 442 4.71 -7.52 -9.04
CA GLN A 442 5.39 -7.97 -7.83
C GLN A 442 6.64 -7.14 -7.54
N ILE A 443 7.48 -6.91 -8.56
CA ILE A 443 8.69 -6.10 -8.38
C ILE A 443 8.32 -4.66 -8.05
N LEU A 444 7.38 -4.06 -8.77
CA LEU A 444 6.94 -2.68 -8.53
C LEU A 444 6.40 -2.50 -7.10
N THR A 445 5.50 -3.39 -6.66
CA THR A 445 4.97 -3.38 -5.29
C THR A 445 6.09 -3.52 -4.27
N THR A 446 7.06 -4.44 -4.48
CA THR A 446 8.21 -4.57 -3.59
C THR A 446 9.05 -3.31 -3.55
N LEU A 447 9.28 -2.66 -4.69
CA LEU A 447 10.01 -1.39 -4.73
C LEU A 447 9.29 -0.29 -3.94
N THR A 448 7.98 -0.15 -4.13
CA THR A 448 7.18 0.95 -3.55
C THR A 448 6.68 0.69 -2.13
N MET A 449 6.72 -0.56 -1.64
CA MET A 449 6.26 -0.94 -0.29
C MET A 449 7.39 -1.29 0.66
N VAL A 450 8.52 -1.81 0.16
CA VAL A 450 9.59 -2.38 0.99
C VAL A 450 10.92 -1.69 0.74
N VAL A 451 11.38 -1.61 -0.51
CA VAL A 451 12.74 -1.15 -0.82
C VAL A 451 12.88 0.36 -0.57
N TYR A 452 11.96 1.12 -1.15
CA TYR A 452 11.89 2.57 -0.99
C TYR A 452 10.42 2.96 -0.86
N PRO A 453 9.85 2.76 0.35
CA PRO A 453 8.42 2.84 0.57
C PRO A 453 7.92 4.25 0.33
N ARG A 454 6.81 4.38 -0.38
CA ARG A 454 6.26 5.68 -0.72
C ARG A 454 4.80 5.80 -0.39
N SER A 455 4.35 7.04 -0.16
CA SER A 455 2.91 7.27 -0.09
C SER A 455 2.29 6.94 -1.44
N LEU A 456 1.22 6.14 -1.40
CA LEU A 456 0.37 5.80 -2.53
C LEU A 456 -0.98 6.52 -2.40
N ALA A 457 -0.96 7.70 -1.75
CA ALA A 457 -2.06 8.64 -1.75
C ALA A 457 -2.61 8.83 -3.17
N GLY A 458 -3.93 8.82 -3.31
CA GLY A 458 -4.60 8.82 -4.63
C GLY A 458 -4.90 7.42 -5.18
N MET A 459 -4.31 6.33 -4.65
CA MET A 459 -4.70 4.94 -4.95
C MET A 459 -5.56 4.29 -3.85
N ASN A 460 -5.78 5.00 -2.74
CA ASN A 460 -6.65 4.56 -1.65
C ASN A 460 -8.13 4.60 -2.09
N LEU A 461 -8.93 3.65 -1.59
CA LEU A 461 -10.40 3.64 -1.80
C LEU A 461 -11.09 4.88 -1.19
N ASN A 462 -10.48 5.51 -0.19
CA ASN A 462 -10.84 6.82 0.34
C ASN A 462 -9.54 7.60 0.59
N PRO A 463 -9.06 8.40 -0.38
CA PRO A 463 -7.85 9.20 -0.17
C PRO A 463 -8.11 10.30 0.87
N ASP A 464 -7.20 10.46 1.83
CA ASP A 464 -7.22 11.61 2.74
C ASP A 464 -7.08 12.87 1.89
N LYS A 465 -8.10 13.75 1.90
CA LYS A 465 -8.13 14.99 1.10
C LYS A 465 -6.94 15.93 1.41
N LYS A 466 -6.26 15.72 2.54
CA LYS A 466 -5.05 16.46 2.95
C LYS A 466 -3.78 15.94 2.29
N GLU A 467 -3.81 14.78 1.65
CA GLU A 467 -2.64 14.12 1.04
C GLU A 467 -2.54 14.48 -0.45
N GLN A 468 -2.23 15.75 -0.75
CA GLN A 468 -2.08 16.27 -2.12
C GLN A 468 -0.63 16.32 -2.62
N GLU A 469 0.34 16.12 -1.72
CA GLU A 469 1.78 16.18 -2.05
C GLU A 469 2.28 14.78 -2.42
N PHE A 470 2.51 14.54 -3.72
CA PHE A 470 3.14 13.31 -4.18
C PHE A 470 4.63 13.29 -3.82
N GLN A 471 5.16 12.10 -3.50
CA GLN A 471 6.61 11.96 -3.31
C GLN A 471 7.32 12.20 -4.63
N GLU A 472 8.06 13.30 -4.74
CA GLU A 472 9.09 13.47 -5.75
C GLU A 472 10.25 12.56 -5.38
N ASN A 473 10.68 11.70 -6.31
CA ASN A 473 11.82 10.85 -6.07
C ASN A 473 12.80 11.03 -7.22
N ASP A 474 14.05 11.27 -6.87
CA ASP A 474 15.12 11.24 -7.85
C ASP A 474 15.45 9.79 -8.21
N VAL A 475 15.67 9.53 -9.49
CA VAL A 475 15.93 8.19 -10.02
C VAL A 475 17.22 7.59 -9.45
N GLU A 476 18.25 8.40 -9.17
CA GLU A 476 19.48 7.88 -8.55
C GLU A 476 19.24 7.39 -7.13
N THR A 477 18.37 8.04 -6.37
CA THR A 477 18.07 7.63 -4.99
C THR A 477 17.50 6.22 -4.97
N LEU A 478 16.53 5.93 -5.84
CA LEU A 478 15.95 4.59 -5.97
C LEU A 478 16.99 3.57 -6.49
N LEU A 479 17.77 3.93 -7.51
CA LEU A 479 18.80 3.05 -8.08
C LEU A 479 19.90 2.72 -7.04
N LYS A 480 20.37 3.70 -6.28
CA LYS A 480 21.31 3.50 -5.16
C LYS A 480 20.71 2.55 -4.13
N ARG A 481 19.47 2.79 -3.68
CA ARG A 481 18.80 1.91 -2.72
C ARG A 481 18.61 0.47 -3.22
N ILE A 482 18.42 0.28 -4.52
CA ILE A 482 18.36 -1.06 -5.12
C ILE A 482 19.72 -1.75 -5.10
N CYS A 483 20.79 -1.03 -5.42
CA CYS A 483 22.13 -1.61 -5.53
C CYS A 483 22.82 -1.78 -4.18
N GLU A 484 22.50 -0.92 -3.20
CA GLU A 484 23.23 -0.78 -1.95
C GLU A 484 22.40 -1.16 -0.72
N LYS A 485 23.09 -1.62 0.32
CA LYS A 485 22.49 -1.94 1.61
C LYS A 485 22.31 -0.68 2.45
N THR A 486 21.35 -0.72 3.36
CA THR A 486 21.20 0.28 4.41
C THR A 486 21.76 -0.26 5.72
N TYR A 487 21.64 0.46 6.83
CA TYR A 487 22.10 -0.07 8.11
C TYR A 487 21.34 -1.34 8.51
N LEU A 488 20.01 -1.32 8.37
CA LEU A 488 19.10 -2.36 8.83
C LEU A 488 18.55 -3.28 7.74
N MET A 489 18.73 -2.95 6.46
CA MET A 489 18.13 -3.72 5.37
C MET A 489 19.15 -4.10 4.31
N GLU A 490 18.93 -5.28 3.73
CA GLU A 490 19.61 -5.74 2.53
C GLU A 490 19.34 -4.81 1.33
N SER A 491 20.15 -4.95 0.28
CA SER A 491 19.97 -4.17 -0.95
C SER A 491 18.62 -4.46 -1.58
N GLY A 492 18.03 -3.48 -2.28
CA GLY A 492 16.73 -3.69 -2.90
C GLY A 492 16.74 -4.83 -3.91
N TRP A 493 17.86 -5.05 -4.61
CA TRP A 493 18.04 -6.23 -5.47
C TRP A 493 17.97 -7.53 -4.67
N GLU A 494 18.65 -7.65 -3.54
CA GLU A 494 18.61 -8.86 -2.73
C GLU A 494 17.20 -9.11 -2.16
N ILE A 495 16.47 -8.06 -1.80
CA ILE A 495 15.05 -8.16 -1.41
C ILE A 495 14.21 -8.71 -2.58
N VAL A 496 14.36 -8.14 -3.78
CA VAL A 496 13.64 -8.58 -4.99
C VAL A 496 14.00 -10.02 -5.38
N ARG A 497 15.29 -10.39 -5.32
CA ARG A 497 15.79 -11.72 -5.66
C ARG A 497 15.15 -12.83 -4.80
N ASN A 498 14.68 -12.49 -3.60
CA ASN A 498 14.06 -13.42 -2.66
C ASN A 498 12.52 -13.47 -2.73
N LEU A 499 11.86 -12.87 -3.73
CA LEU A 499 10.39 -12.90 -3.87
C LEU A 499 9.80 -14.28 -4.24
N GLY A 500 10.60 -15.14 -4.85
CA GLY A 500 10.18 -16.45 -5.35
C GLY A 500 10.75 -17.63 -4.57
N SER A 501 10.07 -18.77 -4.65
CA SER A 501 10.64 -20.06 -4.24
C SER A 501 11.84 -20.42 -5.11
N GLN A 502 11.74 -20.17 -6.42
CA GLN A 502 12.87 -20.17 -7.35
C GLN A 502 13.53 -18.79 -7.36
N LYS A 503 14.82 -18.75 -7.04
CA LYS A 503 15.58 -17.51 -6.91
C LYS A 503 16.56 -17.39 -8.08
N PRO A 504 16.70 -16.20 -8.69
CA PRO A 504 17.82 -15.92 -9.58
C PRO A 504 19.15 -16.17 -8.86
N THR A 505 20.16 -16.57 -9.62
CA THR A 505 21.53 -16.75 -9.12
C THR A 505 21.98 -15.51 -8.35
N LYS A 506 22.75 -15.70 -7.28
CA LYS A 506 23.36 -14.59 -6.54
C LYS A 506 24.14 -13.70 -7.51
N SER A 507 23.95 -12.40 -7.38
CA SER A 507 24.52 -11.42 -8.30
C SER A 507 24.67 -10.06 -7.64
N ILE A 508 25.58 -9.26 -8.17
CA ILE A 508 25.84 -7.88 -7.78
C ILE A 508 25.02 -6.97 -8.68
N CYS A 509 24.28 -6.04 -8.08
CA CYS A 509 23.53 -5.03 -8.79
C CYS A 509 24.36 -3.74 -8.88
N LYS A 510 24.50 -3.19 -10.09
CA LYS A 510 25.15 -1.90 -10.35
C LYS A 510 24.30 -1.10 -11.31
N PHE A 511 24.39 0.22 -11.20
CA PHE A 511 23.82 1.14 -12.19
C PHE A 511 24.91 2.11 -12.65
N GLU A 512 24.79 2.57 -13.89
CA GLU A 512 25.70 3.53 -14.48
C GLU A 512 24.94 4.71 -15.07
N LYS A 513 25.58 5.87 -14.99
CA LYS A 513 25.11 7.14 -15.55
C LYS A 513 25.75 7.34 -16.92
N VAL A 514 24.93 7.64 -17.92
CA VAL A 514 25.38 7.92 -19.29
C VAL A 514 24.79 9.23 -19.80
N LEU A 515 25.45 9.84 -20.78
CA LEU A 515 25.02 11.08 -21.40
C LEU A 515 24.51 10.83 -22.82
N LEU A 516 23.22 11.05 -23.03
CA LEU A 516 22.56 11.04 -24.32
C LEU A 516 23.14 12.16 -25.20
N ASN A 517 23.30 11.87 -26.49
CA ASN A 517 23.82 12.81 -27.48
C ASN A 517 23.44 12.35 -28.91
N GLU A 518 23.78 13.15 -29.92
CA GLU A 518 23.44 12.88 -31.33
C GLU A 518 23.97 11.53 -31.84
N ASN A 519 25.09 11.04 -31.31
CA ASN A 519 25.77 9.82 -31.73
C ASN A 519 25.62 8.67 -30.73
N PHE A 520 24.73 8.82 -29.75
CA PHE A 520 24.60 7.85 -28.65
C PHE A 520 23.96 6.55 -29.14
N ILE A 521 24.56 5.41 -28.77
CA ILE A 521 24.06 4.06 -29.07
C ILE A 521 24.02 3.27 -27.77
N PHE A 522 23.02 2.41 -27.62
CA PHE A 522 22.89 1.54 -26.46
C PHE A 522 22.24 0.20 -26.84
N THR A 523 22.45 -0.81 -26.02
CA THR A 523 21.99 -2.18 -26.26
C THR A 523 20.98 -2.68 -25.23
N ARG A 524 20.66 -1.86 -24.23
CA ARG A 524 19.74 -2.20 -23.14
C ARG A 524 18.89 -1.01 -22.70
N PRO A 525 17.70 -1.24 -22.13
CA PRO A 525 16.82 -0.16 -21.71
C PRO A 525 17.49 0.83 -20.74
N LEU A 526 17.19 2.10 -20.95
CA LEU A 526 17.65 3.22 -20.14
C LEU A 526 16.46 3.89 -19.46
N THR A 527 16.63 4.35 -18.23
CA THR A 527 15.69 5.27 -17.61
C THR A 527 16.13 6.70 -17.91
N VAL A 528 15.20 7.51 -18.44
CA VAL A 528 15.46 8.88 -18.90
C VAL A 528 14.42 9.84 -18.36
N THR A 529 14.81 11.09 -18.13
CA THR A 529 13.90 12.12 -17.62
C THR A 529 13.39 12.98 -18.78
N GLY A 530 12.09 12.99 -18.99
CA GLY A 530 11.40 13.79 -20.00
C GLY A 530 10.82 15.08 -19.41
N PHE A 531 10.84 16.13 -20.21
CA PHE A 531 10.31 17.45 -19.90
C PHE A 531 9.31 17.87 -20.96
N ILE A 532 8.13 18.32 -20.54
CA ILE A 532 7.11 18.87 -21.43
C ILE A 532 6.55 20.18 -20.87
N LEU A 533 6.53 21.22 -21.70
CA LEU A 533 5.94 22.50 -21.35
C LEU A 533 4.51 22.58 -21.90
N PHE A 534 3.51 22.71 -21.03
CA PHE A 534 2.13 22.93 -21.47
C PHE A 534 1.84 24.43 -21.67
N PRO A 535 0.94 24.83 -22.59
CA PRO A 535 0.66 26.24 -22.89
C PRO A 535 0.31 27.09 -21.67
N ASN A 536 -0.38 26.50 -20.70
CA ASN A 536 -0.90 27.17 -19.50
C ASN A 536 0.02 27.01 -18.27
N LYS A 537 1.24 26.48 -18.44
CA LYS A 537 2.21 26.32 -17.34
C LYS A 537 3.45 27.19 -17.57
N ILE A 538 3.99 27.70 -16.47
CA ILE A 538 5.25 28.45 -16.46
C ILE A 538 6.42 27.45 -16.41
N GLU A 539 6.31 26.43 -15.57
CA GLU A 539 7.31 25.39 -15.39
C GLU A 539 7.00 24.13 -16.21
N PRO A 540 8.03 23.44 -16.71
CA PRO A 540 7.85 22.19 -17.42
C PRO A 540 7.39 21.08 -16.46
N THR A 541 6.51 20.21 -16.94
CA THR A 541 6.18 18.98 -16.24
C THR A 541 7.28 17.96 -16.47
N VAL A 542 7.80 17.39 -15.39
CA VAL A 542 8.88 16.40 -15.37
C VAL A 542 8.28 14.99 -15.31
N HIS A 543 8.86 14.05 -16.05
CA HIS A 543 8.35 12.69 -16.10
C HIS A 543 9.45 11.67 -16.40
N GLN A 544 9.51 10.58 -15.64
CA GLN A 544 10.45 9.49 -15.90
C GLN A 544 9.90 8.50 -16.93
N MET A 545 10.71 8.21 -17.94
CA MET A 545 10.39 7.32 -19.05
C MET A 545 11.43 6.22 -19.22
N THR A 546 11.07 5.19 -19.97
CA THR A 546 11.98 4.11 -20.34
C THR A 546 12.31 4.22 -21.83
N LEU A 547 13.57 4.46 -22.13
CA LEU A 547 14.13 4.47 -23.48
C LEU A 547 14.54 3.04 -23.84
N VAL A 548 13.90 2.47 -24.86
CA VAL A 548 13.98 1.02 -25.15
C VAL A 548 14.96 0.70 -26.27
N ARG A 549 14.96 1.51 -27.33
CA ARG A 549 15.81 1.33 -28.51
C ARG A 549 15.92 2.61 -29.32
N ILE A 550 16.73 2.55 -30.38
CA ILE A 550 16.84 3.58 -31.42
C ILE A 550 16.34 2.99 -32.73
N ASP A 551 15.38 3.65 -33.37
CA ASP A 551 14.88 3.30 -34.70
C ASP A 551 15.13 4.50 -35.63
N ASN A 552 15.92 4.34 -36.69
CA ASN A 552 16.17 5.37 -37.72
C ASN A 552 16.59 6.76 -37.18
N GLY A 553 17.49 6.79 -36.19
CA GLY A 553 17.94 8.06 -35.58
C GLY A 553 16.92 8.69 -34.61
N GLU A 554 15.90 7.94 -34.22
CA GLU A 554 14.93 8.33 -33.19
C GLU A 554 15.04 7.43 -31.96
N TYR A 555 15.08 8.06 -30.79
CA TYR A 555 14.81 7.42 -29.53
C TYR A 555 13.35 6.95 -29.47
N VAL A 556 13.15 5.68 -29.16
CA VAL A 556 11.84 5.07 -28.94
C VAL A 556 11.63 4.87 -27.45
N LEU A 557 10.73 5.67 -26.89
CA LEU A 557 10.40 5.66 -25.47
C LEU A 557 9.05 5.00 -25.24
N GLU A 558 8.98 4.15 -24.22
CA GLU A 558 7.69 3.69 -23.70
C GLU A 558 7.08 4.79 -22.84
N ASN A 559 5.87 5.20 -23.23
CA ASN A 559 5.10 6.16 -22.47
C ASN A 559 4.40 5.42 -21.32
N ASN A 560 4.85 5.70 -20.09
CA ASN A 560 4.24 5.14 -18.89
C ASN A 560 3.00 5.96 -18.42
N GLN A 561 2.52 6.87 -19.28
CA GLN A 561 1.36 7.76 -19.29
C GLN A 561 1.18 8.79 -18.16
N ILE A 562 1.28 10.06 -18.57
CA ILE A 562 0.90 11.29 -17.84
C ILE A 562 -0.52 11.76 -18.23
N THR A 563 -0.94 11.59 -19.49
CA THR A 563 -2.28 11.94 -20.00
C THR A 563 -2.77 10.92 -21.05
N GLU A 564 -4.09 10.85 -21.27
CA GLU A 564 -4.73 9.93 -22.23
C GLU A 564 -4.45 10.31 -23.69
N ASP A 565 -4.07 11.57 -23.94
CA ASP A 565 -3.87 12.12 -25.28
C ASP A 565 -2.54 11.71 -25.95
N PHE A 566 -1.64 11.03 -25.23
CA PHE A 566 -0.34 10.64 -25.78
C PHE A 566 -0.28 9.15 -26.17
N PRO A 567 0.35 8.83 -27.31
CA PRO A 567 0.53 7.44 -27.73
C PRO A 567 1.32 6.64 -26.71
N ALA A 568 1.11 5.32 -26.69
CA ALA A 568 1.85 4.38 -25.84
C ALA A 568 3.37 4.38 -26.09
N VAL A 569 3.80 4.87 -27.26
CA VAL A 569 5.19 5.01 -27.67
C VAL A 569 5.45 6.44 -28.10
N ILE A 570 6.47 7.07 -27.53
CA ILE A 570 6.93 8.41 -27.88
C ILE A 570 8.23 8.30 -28.67
N ARG A 571 8.30 9.01 -29.80
CA ARG A 571 9.48 9.06 -30.67
C ARG A 571 10.14 10.44 -30.61
N ILE A 572 11.45 10.46 -30.37
CA ILE A 572 12.24 11.68 -30.25
C ILE A 572 13.52 11.52 -31.05
N GLU A 573 13.72 12.34 -32.09
CA GLU A 573 14.98 12.36 -32.87
C GLU A 573 16.18 12.59 -31.95
N GLN A 574 17.30 11.90 -32.21
CA GLN A 574 18.54 12.06 -31.43
C GLN A 574 19.15 13.46 -31.55
N THR A 575 18.85 14.14 -32.66
CA THR A 575 19.22 15.52 -32.97
C THR A 575 18.29 16.55 -32.34
N ARG A 576 17.19 16.11 -31.69
CA ARG A 576 16.33 17.01 -30.94
C ARG A 576 17.11 17.62 -29.77
N PRO A 577 16.88 18.90 -29.44
CA PRO A 577 17.52 19.49 -28.29
C PRO A 577 17.14 18.78 -26.99
N TYR A 578 18.05 18.82 -26.02
CA TYR A 578 17.91 18.28 -24.69
C TYR A 578 17.59 19.40 -23.71
N TYR A 579 16.80 19.11 -22.68
CA TYR A 579 16.47 20.07 -21.64
C TYR A 579 17.62 20.23 -20.64
N GLU A 580 17.96 21.46 -20.27
CA GLU A 580 18.92 21.77 -19.20
C GLU A 580 18.55 23.03 -18.41
N SER A 581 19.26 23.27 -17.31
CA SER A 581 19.09 24.45 -16.46
C SER A 581 19.30 25.75 -17.24
N TYR A 582 18.62 26.79 -16.80
CA TYR A 582 18.75 28.12 -17.39
C TYR A 582 20.20 28.59 -17.34
N GLU A 583 20.86 28.41 -16.20
CA GLU A 583 22.20 28.88 -15.94
C GLU A 583 23.21 28.25 -16.91
N LEU A 584 23.07 26.94 -17.19
CA LEU A 584 23.97 26.25 -18.10
C LEU A 584 23.74 26.68 -19.55
N VAL A 585 22.48 26.77 -19.99
CA VAL A 585 22.13 27.18 -21.35
C VAL A 585 22.54 28.64 -21.61
N ASP A 586 22.29 29.53 -20.65
CA ASP A 586 22.66 30.95 -20.75
C ASP A 586 24.18 31.12 -20.77
N SER A 587 24.90 30.44 -19.87
CA SER A 587 26.36 30.44 -19.87
C SER A 587 26.94 29.98 -21.21
N LEU A 588 26.40 28.89 -21.78
CA LEU A 588 26.84 28.35 -23.06
C LEU A 588 26.56 29.31 -24.22
N CYS A 589 25.37 29.93 -24.26
CA CYS A 589 25.01 30.93 -25.25
C CYS A 589 25.92 32.16 -25.16
N ASN A 590 26.23 32.63 -23.95
CA ASN A 590 27.11 33.77 -23.73
C ASN A 590 28.57 33.48 -24.11
N GLN A 591 29.04 32.24 -23.90
CA GLN A 591 30.41 31.84 -24.23
C GLN A 591 30.62 31.54 -25.72
N THR A 592 29.66 30.88 -26.36
CA THR A 592 29.83 30.30 -27.71
C THR A 592 28.97 30.96 -28.79
N GLY A 593 28.04 31.85 -28.41
CA GLY A 593 27.05 32.42 -29.32
C GLY A 593 25.96 31.43 -29.75
N ASN A 594 25.91 30.22 -29.18
CA ASN A 594 24.96 29.19 -29.53
C ASN A 594 24.62 28.29 -28.32
N ASN A 595 23.58 27.47 -28.44
CA ASN A 595 23.14 26.51 -27.42
C ASN A 595 23.61 25.08 -27.72
N ILE A 596 24.78 24.90 -28.35
CA ILE A 596 25.34 23.58 -28.68
C ILE A 596 26.48 23.26 -27.73
N TYR A 597 26.29 22.21 -26.94
CA TYR A 597 27.32 21.65 -26.09
C TYR A 597 28.16 20.65 -26.89
N VAL A 598 29.48 20.81 -26.84
CA VAL A 598 30.45 19.94 -27.50
C VAL A 598 31.51 19.53 -26.49
N ASP A 599 31.68 18.23 -26.30
CA ASP A 599 32.77 17.65 -25.50
C ASP A 599 33.31 16.40 -26.21
N GLY A 600 34.53 16.50 -26.74
CA GLY A 600 35.10 15.49 -27.63
C GLY A 600 34.20 15.19 -28.83
N ASN A 601 33.74 13.93 -28.95
CA ASN A 601 32.83 13.47 -30.00
C ASN A 601 31.34 13.65 -29.66
N MET A 602 31.03 14.11 -28.44
CA MET A 602 29.66 14.34 -28.02
C MET A 602 29.19 15.71 -28.49
N LYS A 603 28.04 15.71 -29.15
CA LYS A 603 27.36 16.93 -29.59
C LYS A 603 25.90 16.84 -29.20
N MET A 604 25.41 17.90 -28.58
CA MET A 604 23.99 18.04 -28.22
C MET A 604 23.57 19.50 -28.23
N ARG A 605 22.36 19.76 -28.71
CA ARG A 605 21.73 21.09 -28.58
C ARG A 605 20.96 21.14 -27.26
N LEU A 606 21.05 22.24 -26.52
CA LEU A 606 20.38 22.40 -25.22
C LEU A 606 19.24 23.42 -25.28
N VAL A 607 18.18 23.21 -24.51
CA VAL A 607 17.05 24.13 -24.37
C VAL A 607 16.62 24.25 -22.91
N ASN A 608 15.97 25.36 -22.57
CA ASN A 608 15.32 25.58 -21.27
C ASN A 608 13.90 26.15 -21.46
N HIS A 609 13.17 26.33 -20.37
CA HIS A 609 11.80 26.86 -20.36
C HIS A 609 11.71 28.37 -20.06
N ASN A 610 12.81 29.02 -19.69
CA ASN A 610 12.82 30.40 -19.21
C ASN A 610 12.68 31.41 -20.35
N ARG A 611 11.48 32.00 -20.47
CA ARG A 611 11.11 32.95 -21.54
C ARG A 611 11.77 34.32 -21.44
N LEU A 612 12.59 34.58 -20.42
CA LEU A 612 13.30 35.84 -20.26
C LEU A 612 14.46 36.00 -21.28
N VAL A 613 14.89 34.91 -21.92
CA VAL A 613 15.90 34.94 -23.00
C VAL A 613 15.21 35.06 -24.35
N LYS A 614 15.52 36.12 -25.12
CA LYS A 614 14.77 36.49 -26.33
C LYS A 614 15.17 35.80 -27.64
N THR A 615 16.17 34.90 -27.71
CA THR A 615 16.65 34.52 -29.06
C THR A 615 17.13 33.09 -29.31
N VAL A 616 17.55 32.27 -28.33
CA VAL A 616 18.01 30.89 -28.62
C VAL A 616 17.70 29.95 -27.46
N GLY A 617 17.27 28.70 -27.75
CA GLY A 617 17.22 27.64 -26.74
C GLY A 617 15.92 27.52 -25.93
N LEU A 618 14.77 27.91 -26.48
CA LEU A 618 13.48 27.76 -25.78
C LEU A 618 12.75 26.45 -26.12
N MET A 619 12.17 25.84 -25.09
CA MET A 619 11.20 24.74 -25.24
C MET A 619 9.98 25.18 -26.05
N ARG A 620 9.53 24.33 -26.96
CA ARG A 620 8.21 24.45 -27.60
C ARG A 620 7.16 23.79 -26.72
N THR A 621 5.96 24.39 -26.69
CA THR A 621 4.84 23.83 -25.94
C THR A 621 4.34 22.51 -26.55
N ASN A 622 3.76 21.65 -25.72
CA ASN A 622 3.23 20.33 -26.08
C ASN A 622 4.25 19.42 -26.79
N ARG A 623 5.55 19.60 -26.52
CA ARG A 623 6.63 18.79 -27.08
C ARG A 623 7.52 18.25 -25.97
N PHE A 624 7.87 16.98 -26.07
CA PHE A 624 8.82 16.33 -25.17
C PHE A 624 10.27 16.65 -25.55
N TYR A 625 11.05 16.93 -24.51
CA TYR A 625 12.50 17.09 -24.50
C TYR A 625 13.08 16.13 -23.47
N LEU A 626 14.27 15.59 -23.73
CA LEU A 626 14.96 14.69 -22.78
C LEU A 626 16.01 15.46 -22.00
N PHE A 627 16.18 15.11 -20.73
CA PHE A 627 17.39 15.44 -20.00
C PHE A 627 18.56 14.63 -20.57
N PRO A 628 19.77 15.20 -20.73
CA PRO A 628 20.91 14.46 -21.28
C PRO A 628 21.30 13.24 -20.44
N THR A 629 21.08 13.30 -19.12
CA THR A 629 21.44 12.19 -18.23
C THR A 629 20.44 11.04 -18.34
N ALA A 630 20.97 9.84 -18.54
CA ALA A 630 20.24 8.58 -18.50
C ALA A 630 20.95 7.56 -17.61
N TYR A 631 20.22 6.53 -17.17
CA TYR A 631 20.79 5.46 -16.35
C TYR A 631 20.39 4.08 -16.86
N TYR A 632 21.30 3.11 -16.76
CA TYR A 632 21.00 1.70 -16.94
C TYR A 632 21.44 0.89 -15.73
N LEU A 633 20.89 -0.32 -15.61
CA LEU A 633 21.17 -1.24 -14.51
C LEU A 633 21.66 -2.58 -15.06
N THR A 634 22.64 -3.16 -14.38
CA THR A 634 23.25 -4.46 -14.68
C THR A 634 23.25 -5.38 -13.46
N LEU A 635 23.07 -6.68 -13.70
CA LEU A 635 23.25 -7.73 -12.68
C LEU A 635 24.40 -8.66 -13.08
N THR A 636 25.45 -8.74 -12.26
CA THR A 636 26.62 -9.59 -12.54
C THR A 636 26.63 -10.79 -11.59
N LYS A 637 26.65 -12.02 -12.13
CA LYS A 637 26.70 -13.26 -11.33
C LYS A 637 27.92 -13.26 -10.41
N ILE A 638 27.74 -13.77 -9.19
CA ILE A 638 28.81 -13.99 -8.20
C ILE A 638 29.34 -15.42 -8.35
#